data_AF-A0A517KY71-F1
#
_entry.id   AF-A0A517KY71-F1
#
_cell.length_a   1.000
_cell.length_b   1.000
_cell.length_c   1.000
_cell.angle_alpha   90.00
_cell.angle_beta   90.00
_cell.angle_gamma   90.00
#
_symmetry.space_group_name_H-M   'P 1'
#
loop_
_entity.id
_entity.type
_entity.pdbx_description
1 polymer ?
#
loop_
_entity_poly.entity_id
_entity_poly.type
_entity_poly.pdbx_seq_one_letter_code
_entity_poly.pdbx_strand_id
1 'polypeptide(L)'
;MLAGLCSSGQESNALSVPAMNGQLVGICGQAQSARSSGVALLSGSDFWRTVPLPHRGIPSIKTTDGPSGARGEFFVNGTPAALFPCGTSLAATWNAGLIEEIGQHLGEETKARGADVLLAPTICMHRSPLGGRNFESFSEDPFLSGKLAASFIRGVQSQQVAATVKHFVANEQETHRTTVDSIVEERPLREIYLKPFEIAIRDCSPWALMTSYNLVNGTHADMNEFTLKRVLRDEWKYDGTVISDWAALTNDTGVKSVQAGCDLEMPGPAKRRGPRVVKAAKDGQISRNDVERAAGNVLHLIERIKGLDGPTENPERGNDNPATRSIIRQAGIEGLTLLKNDGNVLPIKGAKKIAVIGPNAKRAIVSGGGSAKVNPYYTVTPFEGIAAATDAEVIFAQGDENPKRLPLASKYCKTPSRKQGVLLEFFHGDKFQGEPLVIQHKETTDLYLWDSAPKAVLPEYSFRVKAILTPETTGVHTFSLSSVGPGRLFLNGELFIDNWDWTEEGDAMFDDSTDILKTVHLQAGIPVAVLIESTSEVRPLAKIPVAGTHGYGGCRFGYQEEVKSDMLEEAVQAARNSDVAVVIVGLDNEWESEGYDRQNMHLPKDGSQDRLIEAILEANPNVVVINQSGSPVTMPWAGKVPAILQAWYQGQEAGNVLGDVLFGKHSPSGKLPTTFPKRIEDNPAYHNWPGENLKVVYAEGIFIGYRHYEQINIEPLFPFGHGLTYTHFSYGEAGISGRFLIDEGSLVVSVPITNDGGMAAHETVQLYIRDVESRLPRPAKELQGFAKVFLQPGETKTVHLSIDRHSVGYYDTSLHSWIAEEGVFNALVGASSADIR
;
A
#
# COMPACT_ATOMS: atom_id res chain seq x y z
N MET A 1 51.38 -2.10 0.46
CA MET A 1 52.25 -1.10 -0.18
C MET A 1 51.45 -0.37 -1.24
N LEU A 2 51.70 0.93 -1.35
CA LEU A 2 50.95 1.99 -2.04
C LEU A 2 50.87 1.93 -3.59
N ALA A 3 49.90 2.71 -4.11
CA ALA A 3 49.81 3.40 -5.41
C ALA A 3 49.34 2.59 -6.65
N GLY A 4 48.47 3.09 -7.55
CA GLY A 4 48.14 4.49 -7.86
C GLY A 4 46.81 4.75 -8.59
N LEU A 5 46.59 6.05 -8.81
CA LEU A 5 45.35 6.81 -9.04
C LEU A 5 44.90 6.95 -10.52
N CYS A 6 43.59 7.23 -10.64
CA CYS A 6 42.83 8.10 -11.58
C CYS A 6 43.51 8.71 -12.83
N SER A 7 42.79 8.72 -13.97
CA SER A 7 41.99 9.87 -14.44
C SER A 7 41.53 9.75 -15.91
N SER A 8 40.22 9.91 -16.16
CA SER A 8 39.60 10.60 -17.32
C SER A 8 38.08 10.60 -17.05
N GLY A 9 37.37 11.68 -16.76
CA GLY A 9 37.48 13.01 -17.34
C GLY A 9 36.32 13.23 -18.32
N GLN A 10 35.07 13.16 -17.85
CA GLN A 10 33.92 13.76 -18.52
C GLN A 10 33.33 14.79 -17.55
N GLU A 11 33.57 16.06 -17.85
CA GLU A 11 32.94 17.19 -17.17
C GLU A 11 31.43 17.15 -17.46
N SER A 12 30.63 16.84 -16.45
CA SER A 12 29.23 17.23 -16.43
C SER A 12 29.16 18.71 -16.04
N ASN A 13 28.40 19.50 -16.80
CA ASN A 13 28.04 20.88 -16.44
C ASN A 13 27.03 20.88 -15.28
N ALA A 14 27.37 20.25 -14.15
CA ALA A 14 26.58 20.33 -12.92
C ALA A 14 27.01 21.57 -12.14
N LEU A 15 26.15 22.58 -12.08
CA LEU A 15 26.33 23.71 -11.16
C LEU A 15 26.42 23.18 -9.72
N SER A 16 27.37 23.67 -8.92
CA SER A 16 27.42 23.37 -7.49
C SER A 16 26.11 23.81 -6.79
N VAL A 17 25.62 23.04 -5.81
CA VAL A 17 24.40 23.34 -5.02
C VAL A 17 24.28 24.81 -4.56
N PRO A 18 25.36 25.51 -4.12
CA PRO A 18 25.29 26.93 -3.77
C PRO A 18 25.01 27.86 -4.97
N ALA A 19 25.52 27.53 -6.15
CA ALA A 19 25.31 28.31 -7.37
C ALA A 19 23.89 28.11 -7.93
N MET A 20 23.36 26.88 -7.83
CA MET A 20 21.99 26.53 -8.18
C MET A 20 20.99 27.22 -7.23
N ASN A 21 21.28 27.22 -5.92
CA ASN A 21 20.56 28.04 -4.94
C ASN A 21 20.63 29.53 -5.28
N GLY A 22 21.76 30.06 -5.76
CA GLY A 22 21.87 31.46 -6.19
C GLY A 22 20.99 31.81 -7.40
N GLN A 23 20.85 30.92 -8.38
CA GLN A 23 20.01 31.11 -9.56
C GLN A 23 18.51 30.95 -9.23
N LEU A 24 18.15 29.96 -8.39
CA LEU A 24 16.79 29.75 -7.88
C LEU A 24 16.35 30.91 -6.96
N VAL A 25 17.24 31.38 -6.08
CA VAL A 25 17.04 32.61 -5.28
C VAL A 25 16.96 33.84 -6.18
N GLY A 26 17.63 33.87 -7.33
CA GLY A 26 17.49 34.91 -8.35
C GLY A 26 16.12 34.92 -9.04
N ILE A 27 15.56 33.74 -9.36
CA ILE A 27 14.20 33.58 -9.90
C ILE A 27 13.14 33.96 -8.84
N CYS A 28 13.35 33.59 -7.57
CA CYS A 28 12.56 34.08 -6.44
C CYS A 28 12.75 35.59 -6.21
N GLY A 29 13.95 36.12 -6.39
CA GLY A 29 14.31 37.54 -6.23
C GLY A 29 13.67 38.42 -7.30
N GLN A 30 13.56 37.92 -8.55
CA GLN A 30 12.81 38.54 -9.65
C GLN A 30 11.27 38.36 -9.51
N ALA A 31 10.77 37.77 -8.42
CA ALA A 31 9.35 37.80 -8.05
C ALA A 31 8.93 39.14 -7.38
N GLN A 32 9.79 40.16 -7.44
CA GLN A 32 9.59 41.48 -6.82
C GLN A 32 8.35 42.26 -7.29
N SER A 33 7.75 41.93 -8.44
CA SER A 33 6.50 42.59 -8.90
C SER A 33 5.22 41.78 -8.65
N ALA A 34 5.30 40.56 -8.10
CA ALA A 34 4.11 39.75 -7.83
C ALA A 34 4.35 38.79 -6.65
N ARG A 35 4.09 39.27 -5.41
CA ARG A 35 3.94 38.40 -4.22
C ARG A 35 2.96 37.23 -4.43
N SER A 36 2.12 37.27 -5.48
CA SER A 36 1.19 36.23 -5.89
C SER A 36 1.83 35.05 -6.65
N SER A 37 2.96 35.22 -7.35
CA SER A 37 3.55 34.14 -8.18
C SER A 37 4.26 33.07 -7.34
N GLY A 38 5.00 33.46 -6.30
CA GLY A 38 5.65 32.49 -5.40
C GLY A 38 4.63 31.68 -4.58
N VAL A 39 3.53 32.31 -4.16
CA VAL A 39 2.44 31.62 -3.44
C VAL A 39 1.69 30.63 -4.33
N ALA A 40 1.59 30.88 -5.64
CA ALA A 40 0.94 29.97 -6.58
C ALA A 40 1.64 28.61 -6.69
N LEU A 41 2.96 28.57 -6.47
CA LEU A 41 3.75 27.32 -6.49
C LEU A 41 3.55 26.45 -5.25
N LEU A 42 2.90 26.97 -4.21
CA LEU A 42 2.74 26.26 -2.93
C LEU A 42 1.51 25.34 -2.90
N SER A 43 0.78 25.21 -4.00
CA SER A 43 -0.40 24.35 -4.10
C SER A 43 -0.52 23.73 -5.49
N GLY A 44 -1.24 22.62 -5.59
CA GLY A 44 -1.67 22.04 -6.86
C GLY A 44 -2.58 22.98 -7.68
N SER A 45 -2.59 22.79 -9.00
CA SER A 45 -3.58 23.38 -9.91
C SER A 45 -4.85 22.54 -9.99
N ASP A 46 -4.71 21.23 -9.96
CA ASP A 46 -5.78 20.24 -9.93
C ASP A 46 -5.41 19.05 -9.03
N PHE A 47 -6.10 17.92 -9.17
CA PHE A 47 -5.87 16.74 -8.34
C PHE A 47 -4.43 16.20 -8.44
N TRP A 48 -3.77 16.34 -9.59
CA TRP A 48 -2.50 15.67 -9.89
C TRP A 48 -1.38 16.62 -10.29
N ARG A 49 -1.68 17.87 -10.61
CA ARG A 49 -0.73 18.78 -11.26
C ARG A 49 -0.39 19.95 -10.37
N THR A 50 0.85 20.43 -10.46
CA THR A 50 1.24 21.73 -9.89
C THR A 50 0.77 22.89 -10.76
N VAL A 51 0.90 24.13 -10.27
CA VAL A 51 0.57 25.33 -11.04
C VAL A 51 1.73 25.68 -11.99
N PRO A 52 1.51 25.71 -13.33
CA PRO A 52 2.53 26.18 -14.26
C PRO A 52 2.65 27.72 -14.23
N LEU A 53 3.86 28.26 -14.46
CA LEU A 53 4.09 29.68 -14.71
C LEU A 53 4.82 29.89 -16.05
N PRO A 54 4.11 29.79 -17.20
CA PRO A 54 4.75 29.78 -18.53
C PRO A 54 5.55 31.05 -18.86
N HIS A 55 5.09 32.21 -18.40
CA HIS A 55 5.78 33.50 -18.57
C HIS A 55 7.14 33.60 -17.85
N ARG A 56 7.46 32.60 -17.00
CA ARG A 56 8.72 32.46 -16.28
C ARG A 56 9.48 31.17 -16.66
N GLY A 57 9.00 30.44 -17.67
CA GLY A 57 9.57 29.13 -18.03
C GLY A 57 9.50 28.16 -16.85
N ILE A 58 8.36 28.05 -16.15
CA ILE A 58 8.18 27.04 -15.10
C ILE A 58 7.04 26.10 -15.52
N PRO A 59 7.32 24.82 -15.83
CA PRO A 59 6.33 23.85 -16.24
C PRO A 59 5.54 23.33 -15.04
N SER A 60 4.42 22.66 -15.33
CA SER A 60 3.75 21.81 -14.35
C SER A 60 4.52 20.51 -14.19
N ILE A 61 4.50 19.94 -12.99
CA ILE A 61 4.74 18.51 -12.79
C ILE A 61 3.41 17.80 -12.59
N LYS A 62 3.33 16.54 -13.02
CA LYS A 62 2.20 15.66 -12.75
C LYS A 62 2.62 14.56 -11.79
N THR A 63 1.84 14.37 -10.73
CA THR A 63 1.96 13.28 -9.78
C THR A 63 1.05 12.12 -10.18
N THR A 64 1.42 10.89 -9.82
CA THR A 64 0.54 9.73 -9.88
C THR A 64 0.77 8.85 -8.66
N ASP A 65 -0.30 8.29 -8.11
CA ASP A 65 -0.21 7.09 -7.27
C ASP A 65 0.20 5.88 -8.10
N GLY A 66 0.64 4.77 -7.52
CA GLY A 66 0.97 4.55 -6.12
C GLY A 66 1.86 3.31 -5.97
N PRO A 67 2.13 2.81 -4.76
CA PRO A 67 3.30 1.98 -4.48
C PRO A 67 3.39 0.63 -5.20
N SER A 68 2.30 0.15 -5.81
CA SER A 68 2.26 -1.12 -6.55
C SER A 68 2.03 -0.95 -8.06
N GLY A 69 2.01 0.29 -8.58
CA GLY A 69 1.81 0.60 -10.00
C GLY A 69 1.49 2.07 -10.25
N ALA A 70 1.87 2.62 -11.41
CA ALA A 70 1.51 4.00 -11.77
C ALA A 70 0.09 4.07 -12.36
N ARG A 71 -0.88 4.54 -11.55
CA ARG A 71 -2.31 4.59 -11.90
C ARG A 71 -2.60 5.56 -13.05
N GLY A 72 -2.04 6.76 -13.01
CA GLY A 72 -2.45 7.89 -13.83
C GLY A 72 -3.60 8.71 -13.19
N GLU A 73 -4.29 9.45 -14.04
CA GLU A 73 -5.22 10.51 -13.63
C GLU A 73 -6.56 10.03 -13.06
N PHE A 74 -6.97 8.79 -13.29
CA PHE A 74 -8.31 8.30 -12.92
C PHE A 74 -8.29 7.07 -11.99
N PHE A 75 -9.02 7.13 -10.88
CA PHE A 75 -9.24 6.06 -9.90
C PHE A 75 -9.98 4.86 -10.51
N VAL A 76 -10.97 5.12 -11.36
CA VAL A 76 -11.81 4.09 -11.99
C VAL A 76 -11.74 4.21 -13.50
N ASN A 77 -11.46 3.09 -14.18
CA ASN A 77 -11.33 2.99 -15.64
C ASN A 77 -10.29 3.95 -16.26
N GLY A 78 -9.20 4.22 -15.52
CA GLY A 78 -8.03 4.94 -16.04
C GLY A 78 -7.19 4.11 -17.02
N THR A 79 -6.13 4.73 -17.56
CA THR A 79 -5.18 4.06 -18.46
C THR A 79 -4.63 2.79 -17.82
N PRO A 80 -4.71 1.61 -18.48
CA PRO A 80 -4.18 0.39 -17.91
C PRO A 80 -2.68 0.46 -17.57
N ALA A 81 -2.30 -0.21 -16.50
CA ALA A 81 -1.00 -0.12 -15.83
C ALA A 81 -0.45 -1.49 -15.44
N ALA A 82 0.88 -1.56 -15.30
CA ALA A 82 1.51 -2.69 -14.66
C ALA A 82 1.15 -2.71 -13.16
N LEU A 83 0.65 -3.84 -12.68
CA LEU A 83 0.31 -4.04 -11.27
C LEU A 83 1.27 -5.07 -10.65
N PHE A 84 2.16 -4.57 -9.81
CA PHE A 84 3.14 -5.33 -9.05
C PHE A 84 2.51 -5.92 -7.78
N PRO A 85 3.18 -6.89 -7.12
CA PRO A 85 2.80 -7.30 -5.78
C PRO A 85 2.70 -6.12 -4.81
N CYS A 86 1.83 -6.24 -3.80
CA CYS A 86 1.67 -5.21 -2.77
C CYS A 86 2.91 -5.08 -1.87
N GLY A 87 3.02 -3.99 -1.12
CA GLY A 87 4.18 -3.68 -0.27
C GLY A 87 4.60 -4.85 0.62
N THR A 88 3.65 -5.51 1.29
CA THR A 88 3.97 -6.64 2.18
C THR A 88 4.51 -7.85 1.40
N SER A 89 3.99 -8.12 0.19
CA SER A 89 4.53 -9.18 -0.66
C SER A 89 5.95 -8.85 -1.15
N LEU A 90 6.18 -7.60 -1.56
CA LEU A 90 7.50 -7.10 -1.95
C LEU A 90 8.48 -7.20 -0.77
N ALA A 91 8.06 -6.87 0.44
CA ALA A 91 8.88 -7.05 1.63
C ALA A 91 9.18 -8.52 1.93
N ALA A 92 8.22 -9.42 1.67
CA ALA A 92 8.43 -10.84 1.82
C ALA A 92 9.52 -11.40 0.88
N THR A 93 9.92 -10.67 -0.16
CA THR A 93 11.06 -11.04 -1.00
C THR A 93 12.39 -10.94 -0.27
N TRP A 94 12.56 -10.00 0.68
CA TRP A 94 13.87 -9.67 1.30
C TRP A 94 14.99 -9.42 0.27
N ASN A 95 14.64 -8.97 -0.94
CA ASN A 95 15.56 -8.86 -2.06
C ASN A 95 15.70 -7.39 -2.51
N ALA A 96 16.64 -6.67 -1.89
CA ALA A 96 16.89 -5.27 -2.21
C ALA A 96 17.20 -5.03 -3.71
N GLY A 97 17.92 -5.95 -4.35
CA GLY A 97 18.24 -5.85 -5.78
C GLY A 97 16.98 -5.94 -6.67
N LEU A 98 16.10 -6.91 -6.39
CA LEU A 98 14.83 -7.03 -7.09
C LEU A 98 13.91 -5.83 -6.86
N ILE A 99 13.86 -5.29 -5.64
CA ILE A 99 13.08 -4.08 -5.34
C ILE A 99 13.61 -2.87 -6.11
N GLU A 100 14.93 -2.75 -6.29
CA GLU A 100 15.52 -1.68 -7.11
C GLU A 100 15.13 -1.81 -8.59
N GLU A 101 15.17 -3.04 -9.15
CA GLU A 101 14.71 -3.31 -10.52
C GLU A 101 13.21 -3.02 -10.70
N ILE A 102 12.37 -3.40 -9.73
CA ILE A 102 10.94 -3.03 -9.71
C ILE A 102 10.77 -1.51 -9.73
N GLY A 103 11.56 -0.78 -8.93
CA GLY A 103 11.57 0.67 -8.92
C GLY A 103 11.89 1.26 -10.30
N GLN A 104 12.81 0.66 -11.06
CA GLN A 104 13.12 1.07 -12.43
C GLN A 104 11.90 0.92 -13.34
N HIS A 105 11.26 -0.24 -13.35
CA HIS A 105 10.04 -0.45 -14.14
C HIS A 105 8.88 0.46 -13.72
N LEU A 106 8.72 0.76 -12.43
CA LEU A 106 7.72 1.71 -11.95
C LEU A 106 8.04 3.15 -12.39
N GLY A 107 9.31 3.53 -12.48
CA GLY A 107 9.72 4.80 -13.09
C GLY A 107 9.34 4.90 -14.57
N GLU A 108 9.51 3.82 -15.33
CA GLU A 108 9.06 3.74 -16.73
C GLU A 108 7.54 3.81 -16.87
N GLU A 109 6.80 3.09 -16.02
CA GLU A 109 5.33 3.16 -15.95
C GLU A 109 4.85 4.57 -15.61
N THR A 110 5.54 5.25 -14.69
CA THR A 110 5.21 6.63 -14.30
C THR A 110 5.34 7.59 -15.49
N LYS A 111 6.45 7.48 -16.25
CA LYS A 111 6.62 8.21 -17.51
C LYS A 111 5.55 7.88 -18.54
N ALA A 112 5.10 6.63 -18.60
CA ALA A 112 4.02 6.23 -19.50
C ALA A 112 2.67 6.89 -19.15
N ARG A 113 2.46 7.30 -17.89
CA ARG A 113 1.31 8.13 -17.47
C ARG A 113 1.53 9.64 -17.66
N GLY A 114 2.60 10.03 -18.36
CA GLY A 114 3.00 11.43 -18.51
C GLY A 114 3.29 12.09 -17.16
N ALA A 115 3.53 11.30 -16.11
CA ALA A 115 3.79 11.77 -14.76
C ALA A 115 5.29 11.87 -14.50
N ASP A 116 5.62 12.77 -13.58
CA ASP A 116 6.97 13.16 -13.19
C ASP A 116 7.32 12.68 -11.78
N VAL A 117 6.29 12.43 -10.98
CA VAL A 117 6.39 12.06 -9.55
C VAL A 117 5.53 10.85 -9.28
N LEU A 118 6.14 9.79 -8.74
CA LEU A 118 5.44 8.62 -8.22
C LEU A 118 5.23 8.78 -6.70
N LEU A 119 3.99 8.66 -6.25
CA LEU A 119 3.60 8.78 -4.84
C LEU A 119 3.85 7.48 -4.07
N ALA A 120 5.12 7.08 -4.00
CA ALA A 120 5.60 5.82 -3.46
C ALA A 120 7.08 5.90 -3.02
N PRO A 121 7.57 4.98 -2.18
CA PRO A 121 6.84 3.87 -1.55
C PRO A 121 6.11 4.28 -0.26
N THR A 122 5.15 3.45 0.17
CA THR A 122 4.52 3.56 1.49
C THR A 122 5.31 2.73 2.50
N ILE A 123 5.70 3.34 3.62
CA ILE A 123 6.64 2.75 4.60
C ILE A 123 6.18 2.92 6.05
N CYS A 124 4.86 3.04 6.23
CA CYS A 124 4.19 2.97 7.53
C CYS A 124 4.51 1.61 8.22
N MET A 125 4.50 1.58 9.54
CA MET A 125 4.91 0.43 10.33
C MET A 125 3.71 -0.45 10.69
N HIS A 126 3.85 -1.77 10.54
CA HIS A 126 2.80 -2.72 10.93
C HIS A 126 2.71 -2.86 12.46
N ARG A 127 2.18 -1.82 13.13
CA ARG A 127 2.03 -1.74 14.58
C ARG A 127 0.97 -2.74 15.10
N SER A 128 -0.16 -2.82 14.39
CA SER A 128 -1.26 -3.74 14.63
C SER A 128 -1.49 -4.57 13.38
N PRO A 129 -1.87 -5.86 13.48
CA PRO A 129 -2.26 -6.62 12.29
C PRO A 129 -3.51 -6.03 11.62
N LEU A 130 -4.32 -5.23 12.32
CA LEU A 130 -5.60 -4.72 11.84
C LEU A 130 -5.52 -3.51 10.90
N GLY A 131 -4.33 -2.89 10.76
CA GLY A 131 -4.16 -1.68 9.95
C GLY A 131 -4.64 -1.85 8.51
N GLY A 132 -5.53 -0.96 8.06
CA GLY A 132 -6.18 -1.03 6.74
C GLY A 132 -5.22 -0.98 5.56
N ARG A 133 -4.05 -0.35 5.74
CA ARG A 133 -3.00 -0.17 4.72
C ARG A 133 -1.70 -0.91 5.01
N ASN A 134 -1.73 -1.89 5.92
CA ASN A 134 -0.57 -2.76 6.13
C ASN A 134 -0.14 -3.43 4.81
N PHE A 135 -1.10 -3.90 4.00
CA PHE A 135 -0.82 -4.49 2.68
C PHE A 135 0.03 -3.60 1.77
N GLU A 136 -0.09 -2.27 1.93
CA GLU A 136 0.56 -1.25 1.12
C GLU A 136 1.99 -0.95 1.59
N SER A 137 2.27 -1.20 2.87
CA SER A 137 3.57 -0.96 3.49
C SER A 137 4.42 -2.22 3.55
N PHE A 138 5.70 -2.08 3.91
CA PHE A 138 6.65 -3.19 3.85
C PHE A 138 6.57 -4.11 5.08
N SER A 139 6.84 -3.62 6.29
CA SER A 139 7.17 -4.48 7.42
C SER A 139 6.87 -3.86 8.79
N GLU A 140 6.81 -4.71 9.81
CA GLU A 140 6.89 -4.30 11.23
C GLU A 140 8.31 -3.92 11.66
N ASP A 141 9.34 -4.25 10.86
CA ASP A 141 10.73 -3.96 11.17
C ASP A 141 11.23 -2.70 10.44
N PRO A 142 11.72 -1.68 11.16
CA PRO A 142 12.12 -0.42 10.55
C PRO A 142 13.37 -0.53 9.68
N PHE A 143 14.28 -1.47 9.96
CA PHE A 143 15.47 -1.68 9.15
C PHE A 143 15.10 -2.30 7.80
N LEU A 144 14.28 -3.35 7.81
CA LEU A 144 13.78 -3.96 6.57
C LEU A 144 13.00 -2.94 5.72
N SER A 145 12.02 -2.25 6.32
CA SER A 145 11.23 -1.20 5.64
C SER A 145 12.13 -0.12 5.03
N GLY A 146 13.09 0.40 5.79
CA GLY A 146 14.00 1.45 5.33
C GLY A 146 14.91 1.02 4.17
N LYS A 147 15.50 -0.18 4.24
CA LYS A 147 16.42 -0.69 3.21
C LYS A 147 15.71 -1.03 1.90
N LEU A 148 14.51 -1.60 1.98
CA LEU A 148 13.71 -1.88 0.79
C LEU A 148 13.19 -0.58 0.16
N ALA A 149 12.75 0.38 0.98
CA ALA A 149 12.36 1.70 0.52
C ALA A 149 13.51 2.42 -0.21
N ALA A 150 14.72 2.40 0.36
CA ALA A 150 15.88 3.01 -0.28
C ALA A 150 16.18 2.40 -1.66
N SER A 151 16.01 1.09 -1.79
CA SER A 151 16.22 0.37 -3.05
C SER A 151 15.15 0.71 -4.09
N PHE A 152 13.88 0.73 -3.66
CA PHE A 152 12.76 1.16 -4.50
C PHE A 152 12.97 2.58 -5.04
N ILE A 153 13.33 3.52 -4.15
CA ILE A 153 13.55 4.93 -4.48
C ILE A 153 14.72 5.11 -5.46
N ARG A 154 15.84 4.40 -5.25
CA ARG A 154 16.95 4.42 -6.23
C ARG A 154 16.50 3.96 -7.61
N GLY A 155 15.72 2.88 -7.67
CA GLY A 155 15.15 2.37 -8.91
C GLY A 155 14.31 3.42 -9.64
N VAL A 156 13.34 4.02 -8.94
CA VAL A 156 12.45 5.06 -9.52
C VAL A 156 13.25 6.28 -9.98
N GLN A 157 14.15 6.80 -9.13
CA GLN A 157 14.93 8.01 -9.44
C GLN A 157 15.97 7.80 -10.54
N SER A 158 16.46 6.57 -10.73
CA SER A 158 17.33 6.23 -11.87
C SER A 158 16.64 6.50 -13.21
N GLN A 159 15.31 6.49 -13.23
CA GLN A 159 14.49 6.81 -14.38
C GLN A 159 14.12 8.29 -14.47
N GLN A 160 14.77 9.22 -13.77
CA GLN A 160 14.39 10.66 -13.79
C GLN A 160 12.91 10.88 -13.42
N VAL A 161 12.43 10.13 -12.44
CA VAL A 161 11.11 10.27 -11.82
C VAL A 161 11.33 10.50 -10.34
N ALA A 162 10.65 11.48 -9.74
CA ALA A 162 10.74 11.67 -8.30
C ALA A 162 9.96 10.57 -7.56
N ALA A 163 10.60 9.91 -6.62
CA ALA A 163 9.89 9.11 -5.62
C ALA A 163 9.40 10.01 -4.48
N THR A 164 8.22 9.69 -3.93
CA THR A 164 7.64 10.38 -2.78
C THR A 164 7.38 9.38 -1.66
N VAL A 165 8.33 9.27 -0.73
CA VAL A 165 8.20 8.34 0.41
C VAL A 165 7.07 8.81 1.35
N LYS A 166 6.19 7.89 1.78
CA LYS A 166 4.97 8.24 2.53
C LYS A 166 4.57 7.21 3.61
N HIS A 167 3.81 7.56 4.65
CA HIS A 167 3.34 8.90 5.02
C HIS A 167 4.06 9.34 6.30
N PHE A 168 4.67 10.53 6.28
CA PHE A 168 5.53 11.04 7.34
C PHE A 168 4.71 11.85 8.36
N VAL A 169 4.40 11.36 9.56
CA VAL A 169 4.77 10.05 10.14
C VAL A 169 3.67 9.58 11.12
N ALA A 170 3.73 8.31 11.54
CA ALA A 170 2.81 7.69 12.51
C ALA A 170 1.35 7.57 12.01
N ASN A 171 1.19 7.30 10.70
CA ASN A 171 -0.10 7.00 10.08
C ASN A 171 -0.32 5.48 10.03
N GLU A 172 -0.35 4.86 11.20
CA GLU A 172 -0.36 3.40 11.34
C GLU A 172 -1.76 2.80 11.44
N GLN A 173 -2.80 3.64 11.32
CA GLN A 173 -4.21 3.27 11.33
C GLN A 173 -5.01 4.18 10.40
N GLU A 174 -6.09 3.67 9.84
CA GLU A 174 -7.00 4.44 8.98
C GLU A 174 -8.18 5.03 9.75
N THR A 175 -8.62 4.38 10.83
CA THR A 175 -9.69 4.85 11.69
C THR A 175 -9.37 6.25 12.22
N HIS A 176 -10.20 7.21 11.82
CA HIS A 176 -10.04 8.64 12.13
C HIS A 176 -8.69 9.25 11.73
N ARG A 177 -8.02 8.72 10.70
CA ARG A 177 -6.67 9.17 10.28
C ARG A 177 -6.48 10.68 10.11
N THR A 178 -7.54 11.44 9.80
CA THR A 178 -7.48 12.90 9.62
C THR A 178 -7.58 13.70 10.92
N THR A 179 -7.95 13.08 12.04
CA THR A 179 -8.23 13.77 13.31
C THR A 179 -7.64 13.07 14.54
N VAL A 180 -7.22 11.82 14.40
CA VAL A 180 -6.61 11.06 15.50
C VAL A 180 -5.23 11.63 15.84
N ASP A 181 -4.95 11.72 17.14
CA ASP A 181 -3.65 12.08 17.69
C ASP A 181 -2.87 10.84 18.09
N SER A 182 -1.82 10.53 17.31
CA SER A 182 -0.83 9.52 17.62
C SER A 182 0.11 10.06 18.71
N ILE A 183 -0.08 9.58 19.94
CA ILE A 183 0.71 9.94 21.09
C ILE A 183 1.89 8.97 21.20
N VAL A 184 3.07 9.45 20.83
CA VAL A 184 4.28 8.63 20.68
C VAL A 184 5.43 9.30 21.42
N GLU A 185 6.06 8.58 22.36
CA GLU A 185 7.27 9.07 23.01
C GLU A 185 8.42 9.25 22.00
N GLU A 186 9.37 10.14 22.30
CA GLU A 186 10.45 10.48 21.35
C GLU A 186 11.29 9.25 20.96
N ARG A 187 11.59 8.35 21.90
CA ARG A 187 12.39 7.15 21.62
C ARG A 187 11.72 6.21 20.60
N PRO A 188 10.48 5.72 20.80
CA PRO A 188 9.82 4.91 19.77
C PRO A 188 9.55 5.70 18.48
N LEU A 189 9.27 7.01 18.56
CA LEU A 189 9.19 7.84 17.36
C LEU A 189 10.48 7.78 16.53
N ARG A 190 11.65 7.83 17.17
CA ARG A 190 12.97 7.76 16.52
C ARG A 190 13.37 6.37 16.06
N GLU A 191 13.18 5.35 16.90
CA GLU A 191 13.68 4.00 16.67
C GLU A 191 12.77 3.16 15.77
N ILE A 192 11.47 3.47 15.71
CA ILE A 192 10.49 2.69 14.94
C ILE A 192 9.95 3.50 13.76
N TYR A 193 9.25 4.61 14.00
CA TYR A 193 8.42 5.23 12.96
C TYR A 193 9.18 6.20 12.04
N LEU A 194 10.14 6.95 12.58
CA LEU A 194 11.04 7.79 11.79
C LEU A 194 12.19 7.00 11.18
N LYS A 195 12.57 5.87 11.78
CA LYS A 195 13.75 5.09 11.36
C LYS A 195 13.76 4.66 9.89
N PRO A 196 12.67 4.15 9.28
CA PRO A 196 12.70 3.79 7.87
C PRO A 196 12.86 5.02 6.95
N PHE A 197 12.32 6.19 7.34
CA PHE A 197 12.55 7.46 6.63
C PHE A 197 13.99 7.95 6.79
N GLU A 198 14.58 7.84 7.98
CA GLU A 198 15.99 8.16 8.24
C GLU A 198 16.90 7.35 7.32
N ILE A 199 16.66 6.03 7.23
CA ILE A 199 17.41 5.12 6.37
C ILE A 199 17.24 5.51 4.90
N ALA A 200 16.01 5.75 4.43
CA ALA A 200 15.77 6.15 3.04
C ALA A 200 16.46 7.47 2.69
N ILE A 201 16.36 8.49 3.56
CA ILE A 201 16.99 9.80 3.32
C ILE A 201 18.52 9.67 3.26
N ARG A 202 19.11 8.96 4.21
CA ARG A 202 20.56 8.74 4.28
C ARG A 202 21.08 7.92 3.09
N ASP A 203 20.37 6.85 2.71
CA ASP A 203 20.88 5.85 1.76
C ASP A 203 20.52 6.14 0.30
N CYS A 204 19.53 6.98 0.02
CA CYS A 204 19.12 7.29 -1.36
C CYS A 204 18.57 8.70 -1.62
N SER A 205 18.36 9.53 -0.59
CA SER A 205 17.87 10.90 -0.72
C SER A 205 16.63 11.05 -1.65
N PRO A 206 15.42 10.67 -1.18
CA PRO A 206 14.21 10.82 -1.97
C PRO A 206 14.02 12.28 -2.38
N TRP A 207 13.51 12.51 -3.59
CA TRP A 207 13.31 13.88 -4.10
C TRP A 207 12.06 14.53 -3.53
N ALA A 208 11.09 13.72 -3.08
CA ALA A 208 9.92 14.18 -2.37
C ALA A 208 9.58 13.27 -1.17
N LEU A 209 8.84 13.84 -0.22
CA LEU A 209 8.30 13.16 0.96
C LEU A 209 6.88 13.66 1.19
N MET A 210 5.96 12.76 1.55
CA MET A 210 4.56 13.11 1.82
C MET A 210 4.29 13.10 3.32
N THR A 211 3.70 14.17 3.86
CA THR A 211 3.27 14.21 5.26
C THR A 211 2.05 13.32 5.49
N SER A 212 1.84 12.81 6.71
CA SER A 212 0.63 12.08 7.06
C SER A 212 -0.58 12.99 7.34
N TYR A 213 -1.76 12.37 7.49
CA TYR A 213 -3.00 13.02 7.88
C TYR A 213 -3.10 13.33 9.38
N ASN A 214 -2.63 12.40 10.21
CA ASN A 214 -2.87 12.39 11.65
C ASN A 214 -2.15 13.52 12.40
N LEU A 215 -2.56 13.72 13.64
CA LEU A 215 -1.77 14.47 14.60
C LEU A 215 -0.69 13.56 15.18
N VAL A 216 0.45 14.16 15.50
CA VAL A 216 1.55 13.53 16.24
C VAL A 216 1.80 14.40 17.46
N ASN A 217 1.53 13.86 18.65
CA ASN A 217 1.66 14.56 19.92
C ASN A 217 0.97 15.94 19.94
N GLY A 218 -0.29 15.98 19.50
CA GLY A 218 -1.17 17.15 19.57
C GLY A 218 -1.04 18.14 18.41
N THR A 219 -0.21 17.87 17.40
CA THR A 219 -0.01 18.74 16.23
C THR A 219 -0.12 17.93 14.94
N HIS A 220 -0.90 18.41 13.96
CA HIS A 220 -0.97 17.76 12.64
C HIS A 220 0.42 17.62 12.01
N ALA A 221 0.68 16.47 11.39
CA ALA A 221 1.99 16.15 10.82
C ALA A 221 2.48 17.19 9.80
N ASP A 222 1.58 17.81 9.03
CA ASP A 222 1.91 18.83 8.03
C ASP A 222 2.40 20.18 8.61
N MET A 223 2.19 20.40 9.91
CA MET A 223 2.66 21.59 10.63
C MET A 223 3.50 21.26 11.89
N ASN A 224 3.96 20.02 12.02
CA ASN A 224 4.70 19.58 13.19
C ASN A 224 6.18 20.02 13.09
N GLU A 225 6.55 21.08 13.83
CA GLU A 225 7.92 21.62 13.79
C GLU A 225 8.97 20.64 14.34
N PHE A 226 8.61 19.73 15.24
CA PHE A 226 9.54 18.72 15.71
C PHE A 226 9.94 17.80 14.55
N THR A 227 8.98 17.18 13.87
CA THR A 227 9.29 16.22 12.80
C THR A 227 9.77 16.90 11.53
N LEU A 228 9.12 17.98 11.07
CA LEU A 228 9.45 18.61 9.78
C LEU A 228 10.63 19.56 9.85
N LYS A 229 10.85 20.28 10.95
CA LYS A 229 11.91 21.29 11.03
C LYS A 229 13.11 20.74 11.77
N ARG A 230 12.95 20.37 13.03
CA ARG A 230 14.04 19.89 13.87
C ARG A 230 14.63 18.58 13.34
N VAL A 231 13.81 17.55 13.15
CA VAL A 231 14.32 16.24 12.69
C VAL A 231 14.69 16.30 11.21
N LEU A 232 13.72 16.57 10.34
CA LEU A 232 13.90 16.40 8.89
C LEU A 232 14.89 17.41 8.29
N ARG A 233 14.75 18.72 8.60
CA ARG A 233 15.60 19.77 8.00
C ARG A 233 16.87 20.04 8.81
N ASP A 234 16.79 20.15 10.13
CA ASP A 234 17.92 20.56 10.95
C ASP A 234 18.86 19.39 11.28
N GLU A 235 18.34 18.22 11.64
CA GLU A 235 19.18 17.06 12.00
C GLU A 235 19.59 16.25 10.77
N TRP A 236 18.62 15.81 9.96
CA TRP A 236 18.90 14.97 8.78
C TRP A 236 19.34 15.73 7.53
N LYS A 237 19.25 17.07 7.56
CA LYS A 237 19.63 17.94 6.43
C LYS A 237 18.92 17.59 5.11
N TYR A 238 17.68 17.10 5.20
CA TYR A 238 16.89 16.75 4.02
C TYR A 238 16.64 17.99 3.16
N ASP A 239 16.86 17.86 1.84
CA ASP A 239 16.75 18.96 0.87
C ASP A 239 15.63 18.77 -0.18
N GLY A 240 14.89 17.67 -0.11
CA GLY A 240 13.79 17.38 -1.03
C GLY A 240 12.51 18.14 -0.69
N THR A 241 11.50 18.00 -1.56
CA THR A 241 10.21 18.67 -1.39
C THR A 241 9.31 17.92 -0.42
N VAL A 242 8.67 18.64 0.49
CA VAL A 242 7.62 18.07 1.36
C VAL A 242 6.26 18.40 0.77
N ILE A 243 5.48 17.37 0.46
CA ILE A 243 4.14 17.46 -0.12
C ILE A 243 3.14 17.05 0.96
N SER A 244 1.98 17.71 1.05
CA SER A 244 0.91 17.23 1.92
C SER A 244 0.29 15.95 1.36
N ASP A 245 -0.28 15.10 2.22
CA ASP A 245 -1.30 14.17 1.74
C ASP A 245 -2.53 14.93 1.19
N TRP A 246 -3.36 14.23 0.43
CA TRP A 246 -4.47 14.81 -0.31
C TRP A 246 -5.54 15.40 0.61
N ALA A 247 -5.69 16.72 0.58
CA ALA A 247 -6.63 17.46 1.42
C ALA A 247 -6.37 17.31 2.93
N ALA A 248 -5.15 16.97 3.34
CA ALA A 248 -4.77 16.88 4.75
C ALA A 248 -4.78 18.25 5.47
N LEU A 249 -4.55 19.34 4.73
CA LEU A 249 -4.52 20.67 5.33
C LEU A 249 -5.91 21.09 5.83
N THR A 250 -5.94 21.51 7.09
CA THR A 250 -7.05 22.21 7.75
C THR A 250 -7.02 23.73 7.48
N ASN A 251 -8.05 24.45 7.93
CA ASN A 251 -8.03 25.91 7.85
C ASN A 251 -6.91 26.55 8.68
N ASP A 252 -6.55 25.93 9.81
CA ASP A 252 -5.59 26.47 10.77
C ASP A 252 -4.13 26.13 10.43
N THR A 253 -3.92 25.09 9.63
CA THR A 253 -2.59 24.61 9.19
C THR A 253 -2.08 25.35 7.96
N GLY A 254 -2.95 25.92 7.10
CA GLY A 254 -2.54 26.43 5.78
C GLY A 254 -1.31 27.36 5.75
N VAL A 255 -1.21 28.31 6.69
CA VAL A 255 -0.03 29.19 6.83
C VAL A 255 1.08 28.54 7.64
N LYS A 256 0.73 27.85 8.73
CA LYS A 256 1.68 27.22 9.66
C LYS A 256 2.46 26.07 9.03
N SER A 257 1.85 25.32 8.12
CA SER A 257 2.50 24.22 7.39
C SER A 257 3.67 24.73 6.54
N VAL A 258 3.53 25.90 5.91
CA VAL A 258 4.62 26.56 5.18
C VAL A 258 5.75 26.98 6.12
N GLN A 259 5.44 27.43 7.35
CA GLN A 259 6.47 27.79 8.34
C GLN A 259 7.19 26.56 8.92
N ALA A 260 6.46 25.46 9.09
CA ALA A 260 6.97 24.22 9.67
C ALA A 260 7.83 23.40 8.71
N GLY A 261 7.65 23.53 7.38
CA GLY A 261 8.47 22.82 6.40
C GLY A 261 7.71 22.08 5.29
N CYS A 262 6.37 22.15 5.27
CA CYS A 262 5.55 21.57 4.21
C CYS A 262 5.45 22.51 3.02
N ASP A 263 6.00 22.09 1.88
CA ASP A 263 6.29 22.98 0.75
C ASP A 263 5.12 23.06 -0.25
N LEU A 264 4.42 21.95 -0.50
CA LEU A 264 3.35 21.84 -1.51
C LEU A 264 2.04 21.28 -0.93
N GLU A 265 0.92 22.00 -1.10
CA GLU A 265 -0.43 21.53 -0.79
C GLU A 265 -1.01 20.77 -1.98
N MET A 266 -1.46 19.53 -1.76
CA MET A 266 -2.23 18.74 -2.72
C MET A 266 -3.58 18.33 -2.11
N PRO A 267 -4.65 18.17 -2.92
CA PRO A 267 -4.76 18.56 -4.34
C PRO A 267 -5.01 20.06 -4.54
N GLY A 268 -4.99 20.49 -5.80
CA GLY A 268 -5.51 21.77 -6.25
C GLY A 268 -7.02 21.77 -6.57
N PRO A 269 -7.62 22.95 -6.81
CA PRO A 269 -7.03 24.26 -6.60
C PRO A 269 -6.86 24.57 -5.10
N ALA A 270 -5.92 25.46 -4.76
CA ALA A 270 -5.59 25.83 -3.38
C ALA A 270 -6.84 26.17 -2.54
N LYS A 271 -7.10 25.39 -1.48
CA LYS A 271 -8.21 25.62 -0.54
C LYS A 271 -7.74 26.26 0.76
N ARG A 272 -6.56 25.85 1.26
CA ARG A 272 -6.03 26.28 2.56
C ARG A 272 -4.89 27.26 2.45
N ARG A 273 -4.20 27.32 1.31
CA ARG A 273 -3.16 28.32 1.01
C ARG A 273 -3.68 29.42 0.09
N GLY A 274 -2.99 29.68 -1.02
CA GLY A 274 -3.35 30.69 -2.01
C GLY A 274 -3.67 32.06 -1.37
N PRO A 275 -4.92 32.56 -1.46
CA PRO A 275 -5.32 33.84 -0.87
C PRO A 275 -4.97 34.02 0.61
N ARG A 276 -5.00 32.94 1.40
CA ARG A 276 -4.71 33.02 2.84
C ARG A 276 -3.24 33.30 3.13
N VAL A 277 -2.33 32.63 2.42
CA VAL A 277 -0.88 32.89 2.54
C VAL A 277 -0.55 34.28 2.02
N VAL A 278 -1.18 34.74 0.93
CA VAL A 278 -1.02 36.12 0.45
C VAL A 278 -1.45 37.14 1.50
N LYS A 279 -2.58 36.91 2.18
CA LYS A 279 -3.05 37.78 3.27
C LYS A 279 -2.08 37.75 4.46
N ALA A 280 -1.71 36.56 4.93
CA ALA A 280 -0.76 36.40 6.04
C ALA A 280 0.58 37.10 5.77
N ALA A 281 1.09 37.03 4.53
CA ALA A 281 2.32 37.70 4.13
C ALA A 281 2.17 39.24 4.11
N LYS A 282 0.99 39.76 3.74
CA LYS A 282 0.69 41.20 3.83
C LYS A 282 0.61 41.68 5.28
N ASP A 283 0.06 40.83 6.15
CA ASP A 283 -0.14 41.12 7.58
C ASP A 283 1.12 40.85 8.42
N GLY A 284 2.21 40.38 7.82
CA GLY A 284 3.47 40.07 8.51
C GLY A 284 3.45 38.80 9.36
N GLN A 285 2.45 37.92 9.18
CA GLN A 285 2.28 36.68 9.94
C GLN A 285 3.15 35.52 9.42
N ILE A 286 3.60 35.60 8.16
CA ILE A 286 4.55 34.68 7.54
C ILE A 286 5.66 35.51 6.88
N SER A 287 6.90 35.05 7.00
CA SER A 287 8.04 35.77 6.45
C SER A 287 8.17 35.54 4.95
N ARG A 288 8.86 36.46 4.27
CA ARG A 288 9.25 36.27 2.87
C ARG A 288 10.09 35.01 2.68
N ASN A 289 11.00 34.74 3.61
CA ASN A 289 11.90 33.60 3.55
C ASN A 289 11.14 32.27 3.65
N ASP A 290 10.04 32.20 4.41
CA ASP A 290 9.22 30.97 4.49
C ASP A 290 8.61 30.63 3.13
N VAL A 291 8.06 31.63 2.44
CA VAL A 291 7.46 31.47 1.11
C VAL A 291 8.53 31.15 0.05
N GLU A 292 9.67 31.84 0.09
CA GLU A 292 10.78 31.62 -0.86
C GLU A 292 11.43 30.25 -0.66
N ARG A 293 11.57 29.77 0.58
CA ARG A 293 12.07 28.42 0.89
C ARG A 293 11.14 27.36 0.30
N ALA A 294 9.84 27.44 0.58
CA ALA A 294 8.88 26.46 0.09
C ALA A 294 8.77 26.46 -1.44
N ALA A 295 8.69 27.64 -2.07
CA ALA A 295 8.70 27.76 -3.52
C ALA A 295 10.03 27.26 -4.13
N GLY A 296 11.16 27.56 -3.49
CA GLY A 296 12.48 27.09 -3.90
C GLY A 296 12.60 25.57 -3.92
N ASN A 297 12.05 24.88 -2.92
CA ASN A 297 12.01 23.42 -2.88
C ASN A 297 11.17 22.85 -4.04
N VAL A 298 10.00 23.43 -4.32
CA VAL A 298 9.18 23.02 -5.47
C VAL A 298 9.91 23.24 -6.79
N LEU A 299 10.59 24.37 -6.97
CA LEU A 299 11.40 24.64 -8.16
C LEU A 299 12.59 23.69 -8.28
N HIS A 300 13.23 23.34 -7.16
CA HIS A 300 14.33 22.38 -7.11
C HIS A 300 13.88 20.97 -7.54
N LEU A 301 12.66 20.57 -7.15
CA LEU A 301 12.05 19.33 -7.63
C LEU A 301 11.83 19.36 -9.15
N ILE A 302 11.28 20.45 -9.69
CA ILE A 302 11.08 20.62 -11.14
C ILE A 302 12.41 20.53 -11.88
N GLU A 303 13.44 21.22 -11.37
CA GLU A 303 14.78 21.22 -11.94
C GLU A 303 15.41 19.81 -11.93
N ARG A 304 15.32 19.08 -10.81
CA ARG A 304 15.82 17.69 -10.69
C ARG A 304 15.17 16.72 -11.68
N ILE A 305 13.90 16.92 -12.01
CA ILE A 305 13.13 15.99 -12.87
C ILE A 305 13.37 16.27 -14.35
N LYS A 306 13.22 17.53 -14.78
CA LYS A 306 13.17 17.86 -16.22
C LYS A 306 13.74 19.23 -16.61
N GLY A 307 14.31 19.95 -15.65
CA GLY A 307 14.77 21.33 -15.86
C GLY A 307 13.61 22.33 -15.94
N LEU A 308 13.89 23.60 -15.66
CA LEU A 308 12.89 24.67 -15.77
C LEU A 308 12.36 24.86 -17.21
N ASP A 309 13.15 24.61 -18.25
CA ASP A 309 12.68 24.69 -19.65
C ASP A 309 12.07 23.38 -20.20
N GLY A 310 11.80 22.41 -19.32
CA GLY A 310 11.28 21.09 -19.70
C GLY A 310 9.84 21.10 -20.23
N PRO A 311 9.40 20.03 -20.94
CA PRO A 311 8.04 19.91 -21.43
C PRO A 311 7.01 19.79 -20.30
N THR A 312 5.82 20.35 -20.50
CA THR A 312 4.78 20.40 -19.46
C THR A 312 4.21 19.02 -19.13
N GLU A 313 3.74 18.27 -20.13
CA GLU A 313 3.10 16.96 -19.93
C GLU A 313 3.04 16.17 -21.24
N ASN A 314 3.20 14.85 -21.16
CA ASN A 314 2.95 13.92 -22.28
C ASN A 314 1.60 13.21 -22.10
N PRO A 315 0.92 12.80 -23.18
CA PRO A 315 -0.31 12.01 -23.07
C PRO A 315 -0.08 10.68 -22.33
N GLU A 316 -1.07 10.26 -21.54
CA GLU A 316 -1.05 8.92 -20.94
C GLU A 316 -1.13 7.82 -22.01
N ARG A 317 -0.35 6.77 -21.80
CA ARG A 317 -0.34 5.55 -22.62
C ARG A 317 -0.08 4.33 -21.76
N GLY A 318 -0.46 3.14 -22.24
CA GLY A 318 0.01 1.88 -21.69
C GLY A 318 1.46 1.58 -22.07
N ASN A 319 2.14 0.76 -21.27
CA ASN A 319 3.52 0.31 -21.49
C ASN A 319 3.68 -1.19 -21.12
N ASP A 320 2.68 -1.97 -21.53
CA ASP A 320 2.62 -3.42 -21.31
C ASP A 320 3.71 -4.16 -22.11
N ASN A 321 4.68 -4.75 -21.42
CA ASN A 321 5.82 -5.40 -22.05
C ASN A 321 6.27 -6.68 -21.31
N PRO A 322 6.92 -7.63 -22.02
CA PRO A 322 7.32 -8.91 -21.42
C PRO A 322 8.32 -8.81 -20.25
N ALA A 323 9.22 -7.81 -20.25
CA ALA A 323 10.22 -7.67 -19.20
C ALA A 323 9.55 -7.29 -17.87
N THR A 324 8.67 -6.29 -17.88
CA THR A 324 7.88 -5.90 -16.71
C THR A 324 7.04 -7.07 -16.19
N ARG A 325 6.36 -7.82 -17.07
CA ARG A 325 5.58 -9.00 -16.69
C ARG A 325 6.44 -10.09 -16.02
N SER A 326 7.64 -10.32 -16.54
CA SER A 326 8.60 -11.27 -15.97
C SER A 326 9.02 -10.87 -14.56
N ILE A 327 9.31 -9.58 -14.35
CA ILE A 327 9.68 -9.07 -13.02
C ILE A 327 8.51 -9.13 -12.03
N ILE A 328 7.29 -8.85 -12.46
CA ILE A 328 6.08 -9.03 -11.62
C ILE A 328 5.95 -10.49 -11.18
N ARG A 329 6.10 -11.43 -12.12
CA ARG A 329 6.03 -12.87 -11.82
C ARG A 329 7.17 -13.32 -10.90
N GLN A 330 8.40 -12.86 -11.14
CA GLN A 330 9.54 -13.15 -10.27
C GLN A 330 9.33 -12.61 -8.85
N ALA A 331 8.91 -11.36 -8.72
CA ALA A 331 8.57 -10.76 -7.43
C ALA A 331 7.50 -11.56 -6.70
N GLY A 332 6.51 -12.06 -7.44
CA GLY A 332 5.49 -12.92 -6.87
C GLY A 332 6.03 -14.27 -6.37
N ILE A 333 6.88 -14.94 -7.15
CA ILE A 333 7.53 -16.21 -6.74
C ILE A 333 8.40 -15.99 -5.50
N GLU A 334 9.13 -14.89 -5.47
CA GLU A 334 10.04 -14.55 -4.37
C GLU A 334 9.33 -14.04 -3.12
N GLY A 335 8.12 -13.47 -3.23
CA GLY A 335 7.30 -13.01 -2.11
C GLY A 335 6.34 -14.08 -1.57
N LEU A 336 5.99 -15.08 -2.38
CA LEU A 336 5.16 -16.22 -1.96
C LEU A 336 5.85 -16.99 -0.83
N THR A 337 5.20 -17.05 0.34
CA THR A 337 5.82 -17.56 1.57
C THR A 337 5.19 -18.88 1.97
N LEU A 338 5.99 -19.96 1.95
CA LEU A 338 5.56 -21.27 2.43
C LEU A 338 5.67 -21.30 3.96
N LEU A 339 4.54 -21.33 4.65
CA LEU A 339 4.48 -21.27 6.10
C LEU A 339 4.60 -22.65 6.75
N LYS A 340 4.05 -23.67 6.09
CA LYS A 340 4.03 -25.05 6.56
C LYS A 340 4.00 -26.01 5.36
N ASN A 341 4.66 -27.17 5.48
CA ASN A 341 4.66 -28.21 4.44
C ASN A 341 4.97 -29.59 5.02
N ASP A 342 4.04 -30.14 5.80
CA ASP A 342 4.18 -31.47 6.38
C ASP A 342 3.96 -32.56 5.32
N GLY A 343 4.70 -33.67 5.42
CA GLY A 343 4.53 -34.82 4.52
C GLY A 343 4.94 -34.57 3.06
N ASN A 344 5.58 -33.44 2.75
CA ASN A 344 5.95 -33.03 1.39
C ASN A 344 4.74 -32.98 0.42
N VAL A 345 3.60 -32.48 0.90
CA VAL A 345 2.41 -32.27 0.05
C VAL A 345 2.72 -31.28 -1.09
N LEU A 346 3.58 -30.30 -0.83
CA LEU A 346 4.17 -29.44 -1.85
C LEU A 346 5.65 -29.80 -2.12
N PRO A 347 6.12 -29.69 -3.39
CA PRO A 347 5.31 -29.43 -4.58
C PRO A 347 4.41 -30.62 -4.95
N ILE A 348 3.24 -30.34 -5.52
CA ILE A 348 2.26 -31.34 -5.96
C ILE A 348 2.88 -32.20 -7.06
N LYS A 349 2.95 -33.52 -6.83
CA LYS A 349 3.53 -34.50 -7.76
C LYS A 349 2.56 -35.66 -7.98
N GLY A 350 2.38 -36.07 -9.23
CA GLY A 350 1.66 -37.29 -9.59
C GLY A 350 0.14 -37.27 -9.39
N ALA A 351 -0.45 -36.13 -9.02
CA ALA A 351 -1.91 -35.96 -8.96
C ALA A 351 -2.52 -36.09 -10.37
N LYS A 352 -3.57 -36.89 -10.49
CA LYS A 352 -4.37 -37.01 -11.71
C LYS A 352 -5.56 -36.08 -11.69
N LYS A 353 -6.07 -35.77 -10.49
CA LYS A 353 -7.21 -34.87 -10.29
C LYS A 353 -7.00 -33.95 -9.10
N ILE A 354 -7.23 -32.66 -9.31
CA ILE A 354 -7.03 -31.60 -8.31
C ILE A 354 -8.33 -30.82 -8.16
N ALA A 355 -8.83 -30.69 -6.94
CA ALA A 355 -9.92 -29.78 -6.62
C ALA A 355 -9.36 -28.42 -6.22
N VAL A 356 -9.67 -27.38 -6.99
CA VAL A 356 -9.41 -25.99 -6.61
C VAL A 356 -10.69 -25.43 -6.01
N ILE A 357 -10.65 -25.13 -4.72
CA ILE A 357 -11.83 -24.81 -3.91
C ILE A 357 -11.68 -23.45 -3.28
N GLY A 358 -12.77 -22.68 -3.16
CA GLY A 358 -12.82 -21.53 -2.27
C GLY A 358 -13.13 -20.20 -2.96
N PRO A 359 -13.49 -19.18 -2.17
CA PRO A 359 -14.05 -17.94 -2.68
C PRO A 359 -13.12 -17.16 -3.58
N ASN A 360 -11.81 -17.28 -3.37
CA ASN A 360 -10.80 -16.54 -4.13
C ASN A 360 -10.26 -17.31 -5.33
N ALA A 361 -10.64 -18.57 -5.55
CA ALA A 361 -10.07 -19.40 -6.61
C ALA A 361 -10.33 -18.86 -8.03
N LYS A 362 -11.53 -18.32 -8.30
CA LYS A 362 -11.90 -17.72 -9.60
C LYS A 362 -12.00 -16.19 -9.57
N ARG A 363 -11.45 -15.55 -8.54
CA ARG A 363 -11.37 -14.10 -8.41
C ARG A 363 -9.91 -13.67 -8.47
N ALA A 364 -9.63 -12.61 -9.22
CA ALA A 364 -8.30 -12.03 -9.27
C ALA A 364 -8.10 -11.05 -8.11
N ILE A 365 -7.73 -11.56 -6.94
CA ILE A 365 -7.38 -10.73 -5.79
C ILE A 365 -5.91 -10.28 -5.92
N VAL A 366 -5.72 -9.13 -6.57
CA VAL A 366 -4.41 -8.67 -7.06
C VAL A 366 -3.82 -7.47 -6.32
N SER A 367 -4.63 -6.72 -5.56
CA SER A 367 -4.19 -5.58 -4.73
C SER A 367 -5.15 -5.40 -3.53
N GLY A 368 -4.74 -4.59 -2.54
CA GLY A 368 -5.68 -4.00 -1.59
C GLY A 368 -6.45 -2.81 -2.18
N GLY A 369 -7.31 -2.20 -1.38
CA GLY A 369 -8.17 -1.07 -1.78
C GLY A 369 -7.50 0.31 -1.71
N GLY A 370 -8.22 1.36 -2.12
CA GLY A 370 -7.76 2.75 -2.00
C GLY A 370 -6.79 3.22 -3.09
N SER A 371 -5.97 4.21 -2.75
CA SER A 371 -5.00 4.87 -3.63
C SER A 371 -3.91 3.96 -4.20
N ALA A 372 -3.67 2.78 -3.63
CA ALA A 372 -2.73 1.81 -4.19
C ALA A 372 -3.29 1.05 -5.41
N LYS A 373 -4.62 1.09 -5.64
CA LYS A 373 -5.27 0.39 -6.75
C LYS A 373 -4.88 1.02 -8.08
N VAL A 374 -4.68 0.17 -9.08
CA VAL A 374 -4.53 0.57 -10.49
C VAL A 374 -5.47 -0.26 -11.36
N ASN A 375 -5.67 0.16 -12.61
CA ASN A 375 -6.35 -0.65 -13.63
C ASN A 375 -5.31 -1.56 -14.30
N PRO A 376 -5.23 -2.88 -14.00
CA PRO A 376 -4.17 -3.72 -14.55
C PRO A 376 -4.37 -4.02 -16.04
N TYR A 377 -3.29 -4.31 -16.77
CA TYR A 377 -3.38 -4.76 -18.18
C TYR A 377 -4.21 -6.03 -18.37
N TYR A 378 -4.06 -6.96 -17.43
CA TYR A 378 -4.81 -8.19 -17.31
C TYR A 378 -4.66 -8.70 -15.88
N THR A 379 -5.39 -9.76 -15.54
CA THR A 379 -5.21 -10.47 -14.29
C THR A 379 -5.36 -11.95 -14.53
N VAL A 380 -4.56 -12.78 -13.86
CA VAL A 380 -4.69 -14.24 -13.90
C VAL A 380 -5.24 -14.73 -12.57
N THR A 381 -6.39 -15.40 -12.60
CA THR A 381 -6.99 -16.00 -11.39
C THR A 381 -6.17 -17.19 -10.91
N PRO A 382 -6.21 -17.54 -9.61
CA PRO A 382 -5.57 -18.75 -9.11
C PRO A 382 -5.97 -20.01 -9.87
N PHE A 383 -7.26 -20.18 -10.19
CA PHE A 383 -7.77 -21.32 -10.96
C PHE A 383 -7.13 -21.40 -12.36
N GLU A 384 -7.07 -20.28 -13.10
CA GLU A 384 -6.47 -20.24 -14.44
C GLU A 384 -4.99 -20.59 -14.39
N GLY A 385 -4.24 -20.03 -13.44
CA GLY A 385 -2.81 -20.29 -13.31
C GLY A 385 -2.50 -21.73 -12.88
N ILE A 386 -3.28 -22.32 -11.97
CA ILE A 386 -3.16 -23.72 -11.56
C ILE A 386 -3.47 -24.64 -12.73
N ALA A 387 -4.60 -24.42 -13.42
CA ALA A 387 -5.03 -25.23 -14.56
C ALA A 387 -4.03 -25.18 -15.72
N ALA A 388 -3.39 -24.02 -15.95
CA ALA A 388 -2.36 -23.88 -16.98
C ALA A 388 -1.01 -24.53 -16.61
N ALA A 389 -0.79 -24.87 -15.33
CA ALA A 389 0.49 -25.36 -14.84
C ALA A 389 0.61 -26.89 -14.76
N THR A 390 -0.46 -27.63 -15.01
CA THR A 390 -0.53 -29.10 -14.85
C THR A 390 -1.35 -29.77 -15.94
N ASP A 391 -1.06 -31.05 -16.21
CA ASP A 391 -1.87 -31.91 -17.08
C ASP A 391 -2.98 -32.66 -16.31
N ALA A 392 -3.05 -32.49 -14.98
CA ALA A 392 -4.10 -33.09 -14.14
C ALA A 392 -5.49 -32.52 -14.48
N GLU A 393 -6.55 -33.30 -14.25
CA GLU A 393 -7.92 -32.78 -14.29
C GLU A 393 -8.12 -31.79 -13.14
N VAL A 394 -8.28 -30.49 -13.46
CA VAL A 394 -8.54 -29.45 -12.47
C VAL A 394 -10.05 -29.15 -12.42
N ILE A 395 -10.67 -29.46 -11.29
CA ILE A 395 -12.08 -29.15 -11.03
C ILE A 395 -12.21 -27.98 -10.06
N PHE A 396 -13.34 -27.28 -10.13
CA PHE A 396 -13.63 -26.12 -9.30
C PHE A 396 -14.86 -26.36 -8.43
N ALA A 397 -14.80 -25.90 -7.17
CA ALA A 397 -15.98 -25.67 -6.33
C ALA A 397 -15.85 -24.33 -5.61
N GLN A 398 -16.96 -23.59 -5.51
CA GLN A 398 -16.97 -22.27 -4.87
C GLN A 398 -16.72 -22.38 -3.36
N GLY A 399 -17.39 -23.32 -2.68
CA GLY A 399 -17.24 -23.60 -1.25
C GLY A 399 -17.87 -22.55 -0.33
N ASP A 400 -17.63 -21.28 -0.60
CA ASP A 400 -18.08 -20.15 0.22
C ASP A 400 -18.17 -18.86 -0.60
N GLU A 401 -18.91 -17.87 -0.08
CA GLU A 401 -18.92 -16.50 -0.58
C GLU A 401 -18.10 -15.60 0.36
N ASN A 402 -17.40 -14.60 -0.17
CA ASN A 402 -16.59 -13.66 0.62
C ASN A 402 -16.92 -12.15 0.39
N PRO A 403 -18.18 -11.73 0.17
CA PRO A 403 -18.48 -10.32 0.01
C PRO A 403 -18.38 -9.59 1.35
N LYS A 404 -17.58 -8.52 1.43
CA LYS A 404 -17.78 -7.52 2.48
C LYS A 404 -19.04 -6.70 2.21
N ARG A 405 -19.28 -6.37 0.94
CA ARG A 405 -20.50 -5.73 0.41
C ARG A 405 -21.08 -6.56 -0.73
N LEU A 406 -22.38 -6.40 -1.02
CA LEU A 406 -23.00 -7.13 -2.14
C LEU A 406 -22.23 -6.91 -3.45
N PRO A 407 -22.06 -7.94 -4.30
CA PRO A 407 -21.43 -7.78 -5.60
C PRO A 407 -22.05 -6.64 -6.43
N LEU A 408 -21.24 -5.99 -7.25
CA LEU A 408 -21.70 -4.90 -8.13
C LEU A 408 -22.76 -5.41 -9.13
N ALA A 409 -23.83 -4.63 -9.32
CA ALA A 409 -24.89 -4.94 -10.28
C ALA A 409 -24.45 -4.85 -11.76
N SER A 410 -23.21 -4.41 -12.01
CA SER A 410 -22.65 -4.09 -13.33
C SER A 410 -22.87 -5.19 -14.37
N LYS A 411 -22.71 -6.47 -14.02
CA LYS A 411 -22.91 -7.62 -14.92
C LYS A 411 -24.36 -7.69 -15.45
N TYR A 412 -25.32 -7.34 -14.61
CA TYR A 412 -26.75 -7.47 -14.91
C TYR A 412 -27.33 -6.22 -15.57
N CYS A 413 -26.59 -5.11 -15.58
CA CYS A 413 -27.04 -3.82 -16.08
C CYS A 413 -26.65 -3.55 -17.54
N LYS A 414 -27.60 -3.02 -18.31
CA LYS A 414 -27.35 -2.36 -19.60
C LYS A 414 -27.96 -0.97 -19.62
N THR A 415 -27.35 -0.04 -20.36
CA THR A 415 -27.94 1.27 -20.61
C THR A 415 -29.27 1.14 -21.36
N PRO A 416 -30.12 2.17 -21.38
CA PRO A 416 -31.32 2.20 -22.23
C PRO A 416 -31.01 1.95 -23.72
N SER A 417 -29.80 2.29 -24.17
CA SER A 417 -29.27 2.03 -25.52
C SER A 417 -28.60 0.65 -25.68
N ARG A 418 -28.75 -0.25 -24.70
CA ARG A 418 -28.25 -1.64 -24.67
C ARG A 418 -26.73 -1.82 -24.61
N LYS A 419 -25.98 -0.80 -24.20
CA LYS A 419 -24.54 -0.95 -23.86
C LYS A 419 -24.40 -1.55 -22.45
N GLN A 420 -23.37 -2.35 -22.20
CA GLN A 420 -23.12 -2.91 -20.86
C GLN A 420 -22.88 -1.79 -19.82
N GLY A 421 -23.43 -1.91 -18.61
CA GLY A 421 -23.25 -0.94 -17.53
C GLY A 421 -24.39 0.09 -17.43
N VAL A 422 -24.05 1.33 -17.09
CA VAL A 422 -24.99 2.40 -16.71
C VAL A 422 -24.78 3.72 -17.47
N LEU A 423 -25.83 4.52 -17.56
CA LEU A 423 -25.81 5.88 -18.12
C LEU A 423 -25.93 6.91 -17.00
N LEU A 424 -24.97 7.83 -16.89
CA LEU A 424 -25.00 8.95 -15.95
C LEU A 424 -25.41 10.22 -16.68
N GLU A 425 -26.44 10.89 -16.18
CA GLU A 425 -26.89 12.20 -16.63
C GLU A 425 -26.60 13.22 -15.53
N PHE A 426 -25.77 14.23 -15.82
CA PHE A 426 -25.38 15.27 -14.87
C PHE A 426 -26.13 16.58 -15.14
N PHE A 427 -26.58 17.23 -14.08
CA PHE A 427 -27.33 18.48 -14.08
C PHE A 427 -26.61 19.51 -13.20
N HIS A 428 -26.75 20.79 -13.52
CA HIS A 428 -26.22 21.86 -12.66
C HIS A 428 -27.14 22.07 -11.45
N GLY A 429 -26.54 22.30 -10.28
CA GLY A 429 -27.27 22.42 -9.02
C GLY A 429 -27.87 21.10 -8.53
N ASP A 430 -28.62 21.16 -7.42
CA ASP A 430 -29.05 19.99 -6.65
C ASP A 430 -30.51 19.54 -6.92
N LYS A 431 -31.18 20.12 -7.93
CA LYS A 431 -32.63 19.94 -8.17
C LYS A 431 -32.99 19.10 -9.41
N PHE A 432 -32.01 18.54 -10.13
CA PHE A 432 -32.25 17.78 -11.37
C PHE A 432 -33.05 18.57 -12.43
N GLN A 433 -32.86 19.90 -12.48
CA GLN A 433 -33.64 20.81 -13.33
C GLN A 433 -32.99 21.02 -14.71
N GLY A 434 -33.83 21.11 -15.74
CA GLY A 434 -33.39 21.33 -17.13
C GLY A 434 -32.93 20.04 -17.82
N GLU A 435 -32.30 20.21 -18.98
CA GLU A 435 -31.66 19.13 -19.72
C GLU A 435 -30.31 18.77 -19.10
N PRO A 436 -29.87 17.50 -19.17
CA PRO A 436 -28.56 17.11 -18.67
C PRO A 436 -27.44 17.82 -19.44
N LEU A 437 -26.51 18.42 -18.71
CA LEU A 437 -25.34 19.12 -19.26
C LEU A 437 -24.29 18.16 -19.80
N VAL A 438 -24.11 17.04 -19.11
CA VAL A 438 -23.14 16.01 -19.48
C VAL A 438 -23.81 14.66 -19.34
N ILE A 439 -23.63 13.80 -20.34
CA ILE A 439 -24.07 12.41 -20.32
C ILE A 439 -22.84 11.52 -20.46
N GLN A 440 -22.67 10.58 -19.54
CA GLN A 440 -21.56 9.63 -19.54
C GLN A 440 -22.08 8.19 -19.53
N HIS A 441 -21.31 7.29 -20.12
CA HIS A 441 -21.49 5.86 -19.98
C HIS A 441 -20.38 5.31 -19.07
N LYS A 442 -20.75 4.45 -18.12
CA LYS A 442 -19.82 3.74 -17.24
C LYS A 442 -20.14 2.25 -17.28
N GLU A 443 -19.13 1.40 -17.39
CA GLU A 443 -19.31 -0.06 -17.41
C GLU A 443 -19.55 -0.65 -16.03
N THR A 444 -19.23 0.12 -14.98
CA THR A 444 -19.35 -0.27 -13.57
C THR A 444 -20.48 0.47 -12.85
N THR A 445 -20.97 -0.13 -11.78
CA THR A 445 -21.94 0.42 -10.82
C THR A 445 -21.28 0.86 -9.51
N ASP A 446 -19.95 0.83 -9.45
CA ASP A 446 -19.12 1.53 -8.47
C ASP A 446 -18.77 2.92 -9.03
N LEU A 447 -19.58 3.92 -8.69
CA LEU A 447 -19.54 5.24 -9.29
C LEU A 447 -18.84 6.22 -8.36
N TYR A 448 -17.52 6.06 -8.25
CA TYR A 448 -16.67 6.97 -7.49
C TYR A 448 -16.31 8.22 -8.32
N LEU A 449 -16.79 9.39 -7.89
CA LEU A 449 -16.74 10.62 -8.70
C LEU A 449 -15.70 11.65 -8.23
N TRP A 450 -14.82 11.32 -7.25
CA TRP A 450 -13.84 12.25 -6.67
C TRP A 450 -12.96 12.95 -7.70
N ASP A 451 -12.49 12.20 -8.69
CA ASP A 451 -11.62 12.67 -9.76
C ASP A 451 -12.28 12.61 -11.16
N SER A 452 -13.51 12.08 -11.23
CA SER A 452 -14.18 11.79 -12.50
C SER A 452 -15.46 12.58 -12.77
N ALA A 453 -15.92 13.40 -11.79
CA ALA A 453 -17.01 14.35 -11.99
C ALA A 453 -16.67 15.38 -13.11
N PRO A 454 -17.60 15.66 -14.05
CA PRO A 454 -17.32 16.61 -15.13
C PRO A 454 -17.08 18.03 -14.59
N LYS A 455 -15.96 18.66 -14.98
CA LYS A 455 -15.64 20.05 -14.58
C LYS A 455 -16.77 21.06 -14.89
N ALA A 456 -17.55 20.80 -15.94
CA ALA A 456 -18.65 21.66 -16.38
C ALA A 456 -19.84 21.72 -15.40
N VAL A 457 -19.96 20.77 -14.47
CA VAL A 457 -21.06 20.73 -13.49
C VAL A 457 -20.64 21.17 -12.09
N LEU A 458 -19.34 21.30 -11.83
CA LEU A 458 -18.82 21.77 -10.54
C LEU A 458 -19.16 23.25 -10.26
N PRO A 459 -19.24 23.68 -8.98
CA PRO A 459 -19.00 22.90 -7.76
C PRO A 459 -20.22 22.13 -7.25
N GLU A 460 -21.42 22.46 -7.70
CA GLU A 460 -22.68 21.90 -7.21
C GLU A 460 -23.46 21.26 -8.36
N TYR A 461 -23.80 19.99 -8.19
CA TYR A 461 -24.47 19.23 -9.23
C TYR A 461 -25.36 18.12 -8.67
N SER A 462 -26.18 17.59 -9.57
CA SER A 462 -27.02 16.42 -9.33
C SER A 462 -26.89 15.46 -10.49
N PHE A 463 -27.09 14.18 -10.24
CA PHE A 463 -26.93 13.17 -11.28
C PHE A 463 -27.96 12.04 -11.17
N ARG A 464 -28.31 11.52 -12.35
CA ARG A 464 -29.16 10.34 -12.50
C ARG A 464 -28.37 9.20 -13.10
N VAL A 465 -28.46 8.02 -12.50
CA VAL A 465 -27.92 6.77 -13.05
C VAL A 465 -29.08 5.97 -13.62
N LYS A 466 -29.03 5.64 -14.91
CA LYS A 466 -30.07 4.87 -15.60
C LYS A 466 -29.50 3.55 -16.11
N ALA A 467 -30.22 2.46 -15.83
CA ALA A 467 -29.92 1.14 -16.35
C ALA A 467 -31.18 0.28 -16.50
N ILE A 468 -31.03 -0.82 -17.23
CA ILE A 468 -31.97 -1.92 -17.32
C ILE A 468 -31.25 -3.13 -16.73
N LEU A 469 -31.72 -3.61 -15.58
CA LEU A 469 -31.21 -4.81 -14.94
C LEU A 469 -32.04 -6.01 -15.41
N THR A 470 -31.40 -7.09 -15.87
CA THR A 470 -32.10 -8.32 -16.24
C THR A 470 -31.67 -9.47 -15.33
N PRO A 471 -32.57 -9.98 -14.47
CA PRO A 471 -32.29 -11.14 -13.61
C PRO A 471 -32.01 -12.40 -14.43
N GLU A 472 -31.08 -13.23 -13.98
CA GLU A 472 -30.77 -14.54 -14.58
C GLU A 472 -31.61 -15.65 -13.92
N THR A 473 -31.96 -15.51 -12.65
CA THR A 473 -32.79 -16.46 -11.90
C THR A 473 -34.13 -15.87 -11.44
N THR A 474 -35.07 -16.75 -11.07
CA THR A 474 -36.34 -16.39 -10.42
C THR A 474 -36.20 -16.70 -8.94
N GLY A 475 -36.46 -15.73 -8.06
CA GLY A 475 -36.32 -15.89 -6.61
C GLY A 475 -36.27 -14.56 -5.87
N VAL A 476 -35.85 -14.61 -4.60
CA VAL A 476 -35.66 -13.42 -3.76
C VAL A 476 -34.30 -12.81 -4.04
N HIS A 477 -34.27 -11.61 -4.63
CA HIS A 477 -33.03 -10.95 -5.03
C HIS A 477 -32.76 -9.77 -4.10
N THR A 478 -31.50 -9.54 -3.77
CA THR A 478 -31.07 -8.48 -2.83
C THR A 478 -30.40 -7.37 -3.61
N PHE A 479 -30.84 -6.13 -3.38
CA PHE A 479 -30.24 -4.91 -3.91
C PHE A 479 -29.57 -4.16 -2.77
N SER A 480 -28.49 -3.44 -3.07
CA SER A 480 -27.81 -2.52 -2.16
C SER A 480 -27.62 -1.15 -2.79
N LEU A 481 -27.76 -0.10 -1.98
CA LEU A 481 -27.38 1.26 -2.34
C LEU A 481 -26.62 1.90 -1.18
N SER A 482 -25.44 2.42 -1.50
CA SER A 482 -24.66 3.35 -0.69
C SER A 482 -24.28 4.56 -1.55
N SER A 483 -24.16 5.73 -0.95
CA SER A 483 -23.90 6.98 -1.66
C SER A 483 -23.08 7.97 -0.84
N VAL A 484 -22.19 8.67 -1.53
CA VAL A 484 -21.53 9.89 -1.03
C VAL A 484 -22.49 11.04 -1.34
N GLY A 485 -23.10 11.58 -0.29
CA GLY A 485 -24.27 12.45 -0.40
C GLY A 485 -25.60 11.67 -0.45
N PRO A 486 -26.74 12.35 -0.68
CA PRO A 486 -28.06 11.73 -0.75
C PRO A 486 -28.18 10.70 -1.87
N GLY A 487 -28.92 9.61 -1.66
CA GLY A 487 -29.15 8.60 -2.69
C GLY A 487 -30.57 8.02 -2.67
N ARG A 488 -31.18 7.83 -3.83
CA ARG A 488 -32.45 7.09 -3.99
C ARG A 488 -32.36 6.11 -5.14
N LEU A 489 -32.80 4.88 -4.91
CA LEU A 489 -32.93 3.85 -5.94
C LEU A 489 -34.41 3.60 -6.23
N PHE A 490 -34.77 3.65 -7.50
CA PHE A 490 -36.09 3.34 -8.01
C PHE A 490 -36.03 2.09 -8.91
N LEU A 491 -37.02 1.21 -8.76
CA LEU A 491 -37.25 0.07 -9.63
C LEU A 491 -38.57 0.26 -10.36
N ASN A 492 -38.56 0.22 -11.69
CA ASN A 492 -39.75 0.44 -12.53
C ASN A 492 -40.51 1.74 -12.22
N GLY A 493 -39.80 2.78 -11.77
CA GLY A 493 -40.37 4.08 -11.41
C GLY A 493 -40.89 4.17 -9.96
N GLU A 494 -40.90 3.08 -9.21
CA GLU A 494 -41.29 3.07 -7.80
C GLU A 494 -40.06 3.22 -6.90
N LEU A 495 -40.14 4.08 -5.88
CA LEU A 495 -39.06 4.28 -4.91
C LEU A 495 -38.83 2.97 -4.13
N PHE A 496 -37.64 2.41 -4.30
CA PHE A 496 -37.27 1.13 -3.72
C PHE A 496 -36.39 1.31 -2.47
N ILE A 497 -35.31 2.08 -2.57
CA ILE A 497 -34.44 2.43 -1.44
C ILE A 497 -34.41 3.96 -1.33
N ASP A 498 -34.74 4.48 -0.15
CA ASP A 498 -34.59 5.89 0.18
C ASP A 498 -33.44 6.06 1.17
N ASN A 499 -32.31 6.50 0.65
CA ASN A 499 -31.09 6.78 1.38
C ASN A 499 -30.77 8.29 1.27
N TRP A 500 -31.80 9.14 1.25
CA TRP A 500 -31.63 10.56 0.97
C TRP A 500 -31.09 11.34 2.18
N ASP A 501 -31.55 11.00 3.38
CA ASP A 501 -31.20 11.67 4.64
C ASP A 501 -30.51 10.69 5.61
N TRP A 502 -29.56 9.91 5.10
CA TRP A 502 -28.79 8.97 5.91
C TRP A 502 -28.01 9.68 7.02
N THR A 503 -27.75 8.96 8.11
CA THR A 503 -27.06 9.51 9.29
C THR A 503 -25.86 8.68 9.74
N GLU A 504 -25.71 7.46 9.22
CA GLU A 504 -24.60 6.56 9.51
C GLU A 504 -23.61 6.55 8.35
N GLU A 505 -22.34 6.76 8.68
CA GLU A 505 -21.24 6.77 7.71
C GLU A 505 -20.81 5.33 7.46
N GLY A 506 -20.72 4.99 6.18
CA GLY A 506 -20.15 3.76 5.67
C GLY A 506 -18.64 3.87 5.52
N ASP A 507 -18.07 2.91 4.81
CA ASP A 507 -16.63 2.80 4.63
C ASP A 507 -16.24 2.66 3.15
N ALA A 508 -17.19 2.66 2.21
CA ALA A 508 -16.88 2.69 0.79
C ALA A 508 -16.64 4.14 0.33
N MET A 509 -15.85 4.31 -0.74
CA MET A 509 -15.53 5.63 -1.30
C MET A 509 -14.94 6.64 -0.27
N PHE A 510 -14.42 6.14 0.85
CA PHE A 510 -13.90 6.81 2.05
C PHE A 510 -14.92 7.47 2.99
N ASP A 511 -16.11 7.83 2.50
CA ASP A 511 -17.09 8.62 3.26
C ASP A 511 -18.54 8.46 2.78
N ASP A 512 -18.89 7.30 2.24
CA ASP A 512 -20.27 7.04 1.85
C ASP A 512 -21.20 6.78 3.03
N SER A 513 -22.46 6.48 2.74
CA SER A 513 -23.43 5.97 3.71
C SER A 513 -23.25 4.49 3.95
N THR A 514 -23.75 4.00 5.09
CA THR A 514 -23.93 2.56 5.28
C THR A 514 -24.78 1.97 4.15
N ASP A 515 -24.40 0.76 3.73
CA ASP A 515 -25.06 0.08 2.62
C ASP A 515 -26.49 -0.30 3.01
N ILE A 516 -27.49 0.19 2.28
CA ILE A 516 -28.90 -0.14 2.55
C ILE A 516 -29.29 -1.34 1.69
N LEU A 517 -29.60 -2.46 2.34
CA LEU A 517 -30.01 -3.69 1.67
C LEU A 517 -31.54 -3.79 1.64
N LYS A 518 -32.10 -4.15 0.48
CA LYS A 518 -33.52 -4.46 0.35
C LYS A 518 -33.75 -5.60 -0.63
N THR A 519 -34.68 -6.48 -0.31
CA THR A 519 -35.01 -7.65 -1.13
C THR A 519 -36.31 -7.48 -1.89
N VAL A 520 -36.40 -8.13 -3.05
CA VAL A 520 -37.62 -8.22 -3.86
C VAL A 520 -37.63 -9.52 -4.66
N HIS A 521 -38.81 -10.11 -4.85
CA HIS A 521 -38.94 -11.28 -5.69
C HIS A 521 -38.97 -10.88 -7.17
N LEU A 522 -38.04 -11.41 -7.97
CA LEU A 522 -37.94 -11.14 -9.41
C LEU A 522 -38.11 -12.42 -10.24
N GLN A 523 -38.41 -12.25 -11.53
CA GLN A 523 -38.51 -13.34 -12.49
C GLN A 523 -37.34 -13.27 -13.48
N ALA A 524 -36.73 -14.42 -13.74
CA ALA A 524 -35.65 -14.57 -14.71
C ALA A 524 -36.04 -13.98 -16.08
N GLY A 525 -35.13 -13.20 -16.67
CA GLY A 525 -35.28 -12.61 -18.00
C GLY A 525 -36.24 -11.42 -18.08
N ILE A 526 -36.99 -11.08 -17.02
CA ILE A 526 -37.89 -9.93 -17.00
C ILE A 526 -37.08 -8.66 -16.65
N PRO A 527 -36.93 -7.69 -17.59
CA PRO A 527 -36.10 -6.52 -17.33
C PRO A 527 -36.72 -5.59 -16.29
N VAL A 528 -35.87 -5.04 -15.42
CA VAL A 528 -36.21 -4.07 -14.39
C VAL A 528 -35.54 -2.73 -14.74
N ALA A 529 -36.34 -1.68 -14.91
CA ALA A 529 -35.78 -0.34 -15.10
C ALA A 529 -35.23 0.17 -13.76
N VAL A 530 -33.96 0.54 -13.76
CA VAL A 530 -33.22 1.08 -12.61
C VAL A 530 -32.99 2.57 -12.84
N LEU A 531 -33.37 3.39 -11.85
CA LEU A 531 -33.00 4.80 -11.76
C LEU A 531 -32.40 5.04 -10.37
N ILE A 532 -31.21 5.65 -10.32
CA ILE A 532 -30.65 6.19 -9.08
C ILE A 532 -30.59 7.71 -9.21
N GLU A 533 -31.02 8.43 -8.18
CA GLU A 533 -30.89 9.89 -8.08
C GLU A 533 -29.99 10.25 -6.90
N SER A 534 -29.06 11.17 -7.12
CA SER A 534 -28.14 11.64 -6.09
C SER A 534 -27.64 13.06 -6.40
N THR A 535 -27.09 13.74 -5.40
CA THR A 535 -26.54 15.10 -5.52
C THR A 535 -25.16 15.16 -4.88
N SER A 536 -24.36 16.15 -5.29
CA SER A 536 -23.09 16.47 -4.62
C SER A 536 -23.29 17.25 -3.30
N GLU A 537 -24.54 17.33 -2.80
CA GLU A 537 -24.84 17.97 -1.52
C GLU A 537 -24.30 17.11 -0.37
N VAL A 538 -23.71 17.76 0.62
CA VAL A 538 -23.12 17.08 1.75
C VAL A 538 -24.14 16.91 2.88
N ARG A 539 -24.55 15.67 3.18
CA ARG A 539 -25.46 15.35 4.29
C ARG A 539 -25.03 14.09 5.03
N PRO A 540 -25.01 14.09 6.37
CA PRO A 540 -25.29 15.24 7.25
C PRO A 540 -24.08 16.19 7.39
N LEU A 541 -24.31 17.49 7.31
CA LEU A 541 -23.30 18.56 7.48
C LEU A 541 -22.46 18.45 8.76
N ALA A 542 -22.99 17.79 9.79
CA ALA A 542 -22.31 17.58 11.07
C ALA A 542 -21.20 16.52 11.04
N LYS A 543 -21.11 15.72 9.97
CA LYS A 543 -20.18 14.58 9.88
C LYS A 543 -19.08 14.76 8.82
N ILE A 544 -18.93 15.96 8.25
CA ILE A 544 -17.92 16.23 7.22
C ILE A 544 -16.51 16.04 7.80
N PRO A 545 -15.74 15.02 7.37
CA PRO A 545 -14.33 14.89 7.71
C PRO A 545 -13.54 16.04 7.06
N VAL A 546 -12.35 16.33 7.59
CA VAL A 546 -11.48 17.39 7.06
C VAL A 546 -11.09 17.13 5.59
N ALA A 547 -10.99 15.85 5.19
CA ALA A 547 -10.78 15.41 3.82
C ALA A 547 -12.08 15.50 3.00
N GLY A 548 -12.14 16.42 2.05
CA GLY A 548 -13.35 16.80 1.31
C GLY A 548 -13.71 15.88 0.12
N THR A 549 -13.79 14.56 0.34
CA THR A 549 -14.27 13.57 -0.65
C THR A 549 -15.77 13.78 -0.99
N HIS A 550 -16.58 14.19 -0.02
CA HIS A 550 -18.01 14.51 -0.16
C HIS A 550 -18.38 15.47 -1.30
N GLY A 551 -17.53 16.47 -1.59
CA GLY A 551 -17.86 17.54 -2.55
C GLY A 551 -18.01 17.07 -4.00
N TYR A 552 -17.66 15.81 -4.26
CA TYR A 552 -17.72 15.20 -5.57
C TYR A 552 -18.78 14.11 -5.68
N GLY A 553 -19.43 13.68 -4.60
CA GLY A 553 -20.51 12.68 -4.65
C GLY A 553 -20.11 11.31 -5.21
N GLY A 554 -21.11 10.45 -5.39
CA GLY A 554 -20.93 9.10 -5.93
C GLY A 554 -21.95 8.12 -5.35
N CYS A 555 -22.06 6.94 -5.95
CA CYS A 555 -22.88 5.87 -5.40
C CYS A 555 -22.36 4.50 -5.80
N ARG A 556 -22.59 3.52 -4.93
CA ARG A 556 -22.36 2.11 -5.20
C ARG A 556 -23.70 1.39 -5.29
N PHE A 557 -23.91 0.68 -6.40
CA PHE A 557 -25.10 -0.12 -6.63
C PHE A 557 -24.73 -1.60 -6.78
N GLY A 558 -25.11 -2.39 -5.78
CA GLY A 558 -24.90 -3.85 -5.75
C GLY A 558 -26.21 -4.64 -5.91
N TYR A 559 -26.07 -5.86 -6.41
CA TYR A 559 -27.18 -6.77 -6.68
C TYR A 559 -26.71 -8.22 -6.58
N GLN A 560 -27.48 -9.04 -5.87
CA GLN A 560 -27.24 -10.46 -5.73
C GLN A 560 -28.54 -11.24 -5.90
N GLU A 561 -28.47 -12.36 -6.62
CA GLU A 561 -29.58 -13.29 -6.77
C GLU A 561 -29.58 -14.33 -5.64
N GLU A 562 -30.72 -14.99 -5.43
CA GLU A 562 -30.85 -16.01 -4.40
C GLU A 562 -29.87 -17.19 -4.65
N VAL A 563 -29.02 -17.49 -3.67
CA VAL A 563 -28.17 -18.69 -3.70
C VAL A 563 -29.02 -19.91 -3.37
N LYS A 564 -29.17 -20.83 -4.34
CA LYS A 564 -30.00 -22.04 -4.19
C LYS A 564 -29.19 -23.34 -4.04
N SER A 565 -27.86 -23.29 -4.19
CA SER A 565 -26.98 -24.46 -4.08
C SER A 565 -26.33 -24.56 -2.70
N ASP A 566 -26.05 -25.80 -2.26
CA ASP A 566 -25.24 -26.08 -1.07
C ASP A 566 -23.75 -26.07 -1.47
N MET A 567 -23.16 -24.88 -1.49
CA MET A 567 -21.78 -24.67 -1.92
C MET A 567 -20.77 -25.46 -1.07
N LEU A 568 -21.07 -25.67 0.21
CA LEU A 568 -20.19 -26.38 1.13
C LEU A 568 -20.14 -27.86 0.79
N GLU A 569 -21.29 -28.51 0.61
CA GLU A 569 -21.34 -29.92 0.22
C GLU A 569 -20.72 -30.16 -1.16
N GLU A 570 -20.93 -29.24 -2.12
CA GLU A 570 -20.27 -29.30 -3.42
C GLU A 570 -18.73 -29.27 -3.30
N ALA A 571 -18.20 -28.41 -2.41
CA ALA A 571 -16.77 -28.34 -2.12
C ALA A 571 -16.23 -29.59 -1.44
N VAL A 572 -16.94 -30.11 -0.43
CA VAL A 572 -16.60 -31.37 0.25
C VAL A 572 -16.56 -32.53 -0.73
N GLN A 573 -17.54 -32.61 -1.64
CA GLN A 573 -17.60 -33.67 -2.63
C GLN A 573 -16.52 -33.53 -3.71
N ALA A 574 -16.15 -32.31 -4.10
CA ALA A 574 -15.02 -32.05 -4.98
C ALA A 574 -13.68 -32.48 -4.34
N ALA A 575 -13.47 -32.15 -3.07
CA ALA A 575 -12.30 -32.55 -2.30
C ALA A 575 -12.20 -34.07 -2.17
N ARG A 576 -13.29 -34.75 -1.79
CA ARG A 576 -13.36 -36.22 -1.64
C ARG A 576 -13.02 -36.97 -2.93
N ASN A 577 -13.36 -36.38 -4.08
CA ASN A 577 -13.17 -37.00 -5.39
C ASN A 577 -11.84 -36.64 -6.07
N SER A 578 -10.91 -35.96 -5.38
CA SER A 578 -9.65 -35.49 -5.95
C SER A 578 -8.45 -36.02 -5.17
N ASP A 579 -7.28 -36.13 -5.81
CA ASP A 579 -6.06 -36.60 -5.15
C ASP A 579 -5.51 -35.56 -4.17
N VAL A 580 -5.69 -34.27 -4.52
CA VAL A 580 -5.28 -33.10 -3.74
C VAL A 580 -6.39 -32.05 -3.79
N ALA A 581 -6.64 -31.41 -2.65
CA ALA A 581 -7.51 -30.23 -2.56
C ALA A 581 -6.67 -28.98 -2.31
N VAL A 582 -6.74 -28.02 -3.23
CA VAL A 582 -6.12 -26.69 -3.11
C VAL A 582 -7.21 -25.70 -2.74
N VAL A 583 -7.20 -25.26 -1.47
CA VAL A 583 -8.22 -24.39 -0.89
C VAL A 583 -7.71 -22.96 -0.85
N ILE A 584 -8.38 -22.06 -1.57
CA ILE A 584 -7.96 -20.68 -1.80
C ILE A 584 -8.91 -19.72 -1.11
N VAL A 585 -8.42 -19.18 0.00
CA VAL A 585 -9.13 -18.38 0.99
C VAL A 585 -8.43 -17.04 1.17
N GLY A 586 -8.99 -16.17 1.99
CA GLY A 586 -8.37 -14.92 2.36
C GLY A 586 -9.35 -13.76 2.40
N LEU A 587 -8.78 -12.59 2.25
CA LEU A 587 -9.46 -11.29 2.21
C LEU A 587 -9.42 -10.76 0.77
N ASP A 588 -9.79 -9.49 0.59
CA ASP A 588 -9.69 -8.76 -0.67
C ASP A 588 -9.59 -7.25 -0.43
N ASN A 589 -9.67 -6.48 -1.51
CA ASN A 589 -9.56 -5.02 -1.49
C ASN A 589 -10.73 -4.28 -0.81
N GLU A 590 -11.81 -4.96 -0.43
CA GLU A 590 -12.85 -4.36 0.42
C GLU A 590 -12.56 -4.63 1.90
N TRP A 591 -11.92 -5.75 2.24
CA TRP A 591 -11.54 -6.05 3.63
C TRP A 591 -10.29 -5.31 4.07
N GLU A 592 -9.30 -5.14 3.17
CA GLU A 592 -8.05 -4.42 3.41
C GLU A 592 -7.95 -3.25 2.44
N SER A 593 -8.20 -2.04 2.94
CA SER A 593 -8.25 -0.81 2.13
C SER A 593 -7.83 0.40 2.95
N GLU A 594 -7.32 1.39 2.24
CA GLU A 594 -7.33 2.77 2.71
C GLU A 594 -8.75 3.21 3.12
N GLY A 595 -8.83 4.01 4.19
CA GLY A 595 -10.07 4.60 4.72
C GLY A 595 -10.58 3.98 6.01
N TYR A 596 -10.29 2.70 6.27
CA TYR A 596 -10.77 2.00 7.46
C TYR A 596 -9.86 0.83 7.85
N ASP A 597 -9.86 0.49 9.13
CA ASP A 597 -9.13 -0.65 9.66
C ASP A 597 -10.01 -1.90 9.74
N ARG A 598 -9.36 -3.08 9.72
CA ARG A 598 -10.05 -4.35 9.96
C ARG A 598 -10.57 -4.40 11.40
N GLN A 599 -11.74 -5.00 11.56
CA GLN A 599 -12.39 -5.13 12.87
C GLN A 599 -11.87 -6.31 13.69
N ASN A 600 -11.27 -7.31 13.03
CA ASN A 600 -10.68 -8.50 13.62
C ASN A 600 -9.74 -9.18 12.60
N MET A 601 -9.15 -10.31 12.99
CA MET A 601 -8.24 -11.11 12.15
C MET A 601 -8.93 -12.31 11.45
N HIS A 602 -10.25 -12.49 11.56
CA HIS A 602 -10.93 -13.69 11.05
C HIS A 602 -11.05 -13.74 9.52
N LEU A 603 -11.18 -14.96 8.97
CA LEU A 603 -11.42 -15.22 7.56
C LEU A 603 -12.88 -15.65 7.31
N PRO A 604 -13.67 -14.83 6.60
CA PRO A 604 -14.01 -13.44 6.90
C PRO A 604 -14.66 -13.32 8.29
N LYS A 605 -15.31 -12.17 8.59
CA LYS A 605 -15.77 -11.83 9.96
C LYS A 605 -16.64 -12.91 10.63
N ASP A 606 -17.39 -13.70 9.86
CA ASP A 606 -18.30 -14.73 10.37
C ASP A 606 -17.67 -16.14 10.46
N GLY A 607 -16.38 -16.29 10.09
CA GLY A 607 -15.63 -17.54 10.12
C GLY A 607 -16.10 -18.59 9.11
N SER A 608 -16.78 -18.18 8.03
CA SER A 608 -17.27 -19.11 6.99
C SER A 608 -16.15 -19.90 6.32
N GLN A 609 -15.03 -19.25 6.00
CA GLN A 609 -13.89 -19.89 5.37
C GLN A 609 -13.15 -20.85 6.31
N ASP A 610 -13.11 -20.55 7.62
CA ASP A 610 -12.57 -21.49 8.61
C ASP A 610 -13.38 -22.79 8.62
N ARG A 611 -14.73 -22.70 8.60
CA ARG A 611 -15.61 -23.87 8.52
C ARG A 611 -15.43 -24.66 7.22
N LEU A 612 -15.27 -23.97 6.08
CA LEU A 612 -14.99 -24.59 4.79
C LEU A 612 -13.70 -25.42 4.84
N ILE A 613 -12.61 -24.85 5.38
CA ILE A 613 -11.32 -25.54 5.49
C ILE A 613 -11.44 -26.78 6.38
N GLU A 614 -12.10 -26.67 7.53
CA GLU A 614 -12.31 -27.82 8.43
C GLU A 614 -13.10 -28.94 7.76
N ALA A 615 -14.19 -28.63 7.05
CA ALA A 615 -14.98 -29.62 6.32
C ALA A 615 -14.17 -30.31 5.20
N ILE A 616 -13.31 -29.57 4.49
CA ILE A 616 -12.45 -30.13 3.44
C ILE A 616 -11.38 -31.05 4.03
N LEU A 617 -10.79 -30.69 5.18
CA LEU A 617 -9.80 -31.53 5.87
C LEU A 617 -10.37 -32.87 6.33
N GLU A 618 -11.65 -32.91 6.69
CA GLU A 618 -12.34 -34.17 7.01
C GLU A 618 -12.55 -35.06 5.77
N ALA A 619 -12.66 -34.45 4.59
CA ALA A 619 -12.94 -35.13 3.33
C ALA A 619 -11.69 -35.59 2.57
N ASN A 620 -10.57 -34.88 2.71
CA ASN A 620 -9.32 -35.16 2.01
C ASN A 620 -8.10 -34.88 2.92
N PRO A 621 -7.15 -35.83 3.08
CA PRO A 621 -5.95 -35.61 3.89
C PRO A 621 -4.86 -34.78 3.19
N ASN A 622 -4.90 -34.65 1.86
CA ASN A 622 -3.92 -33.92 1.05
C ASN A 622 -4.44 -32.52 0.73
N VAL A 623 -4.44 -31.65 1.73
CA VAL A 623 -4.94 -30.27 1.62
C VAL A 623 -3.78 -29.28 1.58
N VAL A 624 -3.83 -28.38 0.61
CA VAL A 624 -3.00 -27.17 0.53
C VAL A 624 -3.91 -25.97 0.73
N VAL A 625 -3.68 -25.18 1.77
CA VAL A 625 -4.38 -23.91 1.96
C VAL A 625 -3.52 -22.76 1.43
N ILE A 626 -4.11 -21.93 0.57
CA ILE A 626 -3.51 -20.71 0.04
C ILE A 626 -4.30 -19.53 0.61
N ASN A 627 -3.65 -18.67 1.39
CA ASN A 627 -4.26 -17.49 1.98
C ASN A 627 -3.84 -16.21 1.24
N GLN A 628 -4.80 -15.49 0.67
CA GLN A 628 -4.61 -14.19 0.03
C GLN A 628 -5.06 -13.07 0.98
N SER A 629 -4.15 -12.54 1.78
CA SER A 629 -4.37 -11.36 2.64
C SER A 629 -3.11 -10.51 2.67
N GLY A 630 -3.27 -9.19 2.76
CA GLY A 630 -2.14 -8.26 2.91
C GLY A 630 -1.53 -8.23 4.32
N SER A 631 -2.28 -8.71 5.31
CA SER A 631 -1.90 -8.69 6.73
C SER A 631 -2.16 -10.05 7.40
N PRO A 632 -1.66 -10.28 8.63
CA PRO A 632 -1.92 -11.51 9.38
C PRO A 632 -3.42 -11.78 9.58
N VAL A 633 -3.81 -13.05 9.51
CA VAL A 633 -5.18 -13.53 9.78
C VAL A 633 -5.12 -14.68 10.79
N THR A 634 -6.21 -14.89 11.53
CA THR A 634 -6.38 -16.02 12.43
C THR A 634 -6.49 -17.30 11.61
N MET A 635 -5.73 -18.34 11.97
CA MET A 635 -5.76 -19.65 11.29
C MET A 635 -5.96 -20.77 12.31
N PRO A 636 -7.18 -20.99 12.83
CA PRO A 636 -7.43 -22.01 13.88
C PRO A 636 -7.12 -23.44 13.40
N TRP A 637 -7.13 -23.65 12.09
CA TRP A 637 -6.84 -24.91 11.39
C TRP A 637 -5.35 -25.13 11.08
N ALA A 638 -4.46 -24.15 11.34
CA ALA A 638 -3.05 -24.24 10.92
C ALA A 638 -2.30 -25.46 11.47
N GLY A 639 -2.66 -25.92 12.67
CA GLY A 639 -2.12 -27.14 13.27
C GLY A 639 -2.53 -28.43 12.53
N LYS A 640 -3.67 -28.43 11.84
CA LYS A 640 -4.25 -29.60 11.17
C LYS A 640 -3.91 -29.67 9.67
N VAL A 641 -3.79 -28.52 9.01
CA VAL A 641 -3.52 -28.46 7.56
C VAL A 641 -2.08 -28.90 7.26
N PRO A 642 -1.84 -29.79 6.27
CA PRO A 642 -0.49 -30.21 5.90
C PRO A 642 0.37 -29.08 5.31
N ALA A 643 -0.16 -28.30 4.37
CA ALA A 643 0.58 -27.24 3.69
C ALA A 643 -0.16 -25.90 3.68
N ILE A 644 0.55 -24.83 4.01
CA ILE A 644 0.02 -23.47 4.06
C ILE A 644 0.93 -22.53 3.28
N LEU A 645 0.38 -21.87 2.26
CA LEU A 645 1.04 -20.83 1.48
C LEU A 645 0.40 -19.48 1.78
N GLN A 646 1.20 -18.51 2.22
CA GLN A 646 0.81 -17.10 2.28
C GLN A 646 1.06 -16.47 0.92
N ALA A 647 -0.04 -16.10 0.25
CA ALA A 647 -0.02 -15.57 -1.10
C ALA A 647 -0.04 -14.05 -1.18
N TRP A 648 -0.39 -13.31 -0.13
CA TRP A 648 -0.50 -11.85 -0.19
C TRP A 648 -1.40 -11.39 -1.35
N TYR A 649 -1.16 -10.18 -1.87
CA TYR A 649 -1.68 -9.70 -3.15
C TYR A 649 -0.51 -9.58 -4.15
N GLN A 650 -0.47 -10.45 -5.15
CA GLN A 650 0.71 -10.63 -6.04
C GLN A 650 0.65 -9.85 -7.36
N GLY A 651 -0.33 -8.95 -7.52
CA GLY A 651 -0.51 -8.22 -8.77
C GLY A 651 -0.96 -9.10 -9.94
N GLN A 652 -0.75 -8.63 -11.17
CA GLN A 652 -1.40 -9.19 -12.37
C GLN A 652 -1.05 -10.65 -12.69
N GLU A 653 0.10 -11.15 -12.20
CA GLU A 653 0.60 -12.51 -12.43
C GLU A 653 0.23 -13.50 -11.32
N ALA A 654 -0.62 -13.11 -10.36
CA ALA A 654 -0.90 -13.89 -9.14
C ALA A 654 -1.19 -15.37 -9.39
N GLY A 655 -2.08 -15.70 -10.33
CA GLY A 655 -2.39 -17.09 -10.67
C GLY A 655 -1.20 -17.86 -11.24
N ASN A 656 -0.44 -17.25 -12.14
CA ASN A 656 0.74 -17.88 -12.75
C ASN A 656 1.83 -18.20 -11.72
N VAL A 657 2.03 -17.29 -10.76
CA VAL A 657 2.95 -17.48 -9.62
C VAL A 657 2.53 -18.71 -8.80
N LEU A 658 1.24 -18.87 -8.50
CA LEU A 658 0.75 -20.05 -7.79
C LEU A 658 0.99 -21.33 -8.60
N GLY A 659 0.72 -21.32 -9.90
CA GLY A 659 1.01 -22.44 -10.79
C GLY A 659 2.50 -22.82 -10.79
N ASP A 660 3.40 -21.85 -10.74
CA ASP A 660 4.84 -22.12 -10.72
C ASP A 660 5.31 -22.79 -9.44
N VAL A 661 4.84 -22.29 -8.29
CA VAL A 661 5.28 -22.79 -6.99
C VAL A 661 4.60 -24.11 -6.63
N LEU A 662 3.28 -24.24 -6.85
CA LEU A 662 2.55 -25.44 -6.44
C LEU A 662 3.08 -26.71 -7.10
N PHE A 663 3.56 -26.61 -8.35
CA PHE A 663 4.08 -27.74 -9.11
C PHE A 663 5.62 -27.79 -9.15
N GLY A 664 6.30 -26.96 -8.35
CA GLY A 664 7.75 -27.01 -8.20
C GLY A 664 8.55 -26.58 -9.43
N LYS A 665 7.98 -25.76 -10.32
CA LYS A 665 8.76 -25.07 -11.38
C LYS A 665 9.75 -24.10 -10.75
N HIS A 666 9.34 -23.47 -9.65
CA HIS A 666 10.20 -22.67 -8.78
C HIS A 666 9.97 -23.06 -7.32
N SER A 667 11.04 -23.03 -6.52
CA SER A 667 10.95 -23.20 -5.07
C SER A 667 10.43 -21.90 -4.43
N PRO A 668 9.53 -21.96 -3.43
CA PRO A 668 9.14 -20.78 -2.69
C PRO A 668 10.35 -20.25 -1.92
N SER A 669 10.43 -18.94 -1.78
CA SER A 669 11.55 -18.28 -1.09
C SER A 669 11.16 -17.00 -0.35
N GLY A 670 9.85 -16.73 -0.21
CA GLY A 670 9.38 -15.64 0.62
C GLY A 670 9.65 -15.90 2.09
N LYS A 671 9.94 -14.83 2.83
CA LYS A 671 10.09 -14.82 4.29
C LYS A 671 9.16 -13.77 4.87
N LEU A 672 8.42 -14.08 5.93
CA LEU A 672 7.44 -13.18 6.52
C LEU A 672 8.06 -11.83 6.92
N PRO A 673 7.56 -10.68 6.43
CA PRO A 673 8.02 -9.36 6.86
C PRO A 673 7.26 -8.85 8.09
N THR A 674 6.34 -9.65 8.64
CA THR A 674 5.53 -9.31 9.80
C THR A 674 5.21 -10.59 10.57
N THR A 675 5.12 -10.49 11.89
CA THR A 675 4.82 -11.60 12.79
C THR A 675 3.33 -11.93 12.70
N PHE A 676 3.01 -13.22 12.60
CA PHE A 676 1.62 -13.68 12.63
C PHE A 676 1.24 -14.06 14.07
N PRO A 677 0.35 -13.29 14.73
CA PRO A 677 -0.11 -13.65 16.08
C PRO A 677 -0.91 -14.95 16.06
N LYS A 678 -0.85 -15.73 17.15
CA LYS A 678 -1.83 -16.81 17.36
C LYS A 678 -3.21 -16.25 17.65
N ARG A 679 -3.26 -15.17 18.45
CA ARG A 679 -4.48 -14.48 18.82
C ARG A 679 -4.32 -12.99 18.65
N ILE A 680 -5.42 -12.29 18.40
CA ILE A 680 -5.39 -10.82 18.35
C ILE A 680 -4.97 -10.24 19.70
N GLU A 681 -5.27 -10.87 20.84
CA GLU A 681 -4.86 -10.36 22.16
C GLU A 681 -3.35 -10.40 22.40
N ASP A 682 -2.61 -11.22 21.64
CA ASP A 682 -1.15 -11.34 21.78
C ASP A 682 -0.41 -10.19 21.06
N ASN A 683 -1.13 -9.34 20.31
CA ASN A 683 -0.52 -8.25 19.58
C ASN A 683 -0.21 -7.05 20.51
N PRO A 684 0.93 -6.35 20.32
CA PRO A 684 1.38 -5.29 21.24
C PRO A 684 0.43 -4.08 21.31
N ALA A 685 -0.31 -3.83 20.23
CA ALA A 685 -1.23 -2.70 20.13
C ALA A 685 -2.65 -3.03 20.64
N TYR A 686 -2.94 -4.26 21.09
CA TYR A 686 -4.29 -4.73 21.39
C TYR A 686 -5.09 -3.78 22.30
N HIS A 687 -4.48 -3.34 23.41
CA HIS A 687 -5.14 -2.43 24.37
C HIS A 687 -5.17 -0.97 23.94
N ASN A 688 -4.43 -0.62 22.89
CA ASN A 688 -4.23 0.74 22.42
C ASN A 688 -4.61 0.90 20.95
N TRP A 689 -5.62 0.14 20.51
CA TRP A 689 -6.13 0.15 19.14
C TRP A 689 -7.67 0.17 19.16
N PRO A 690 -8.33 1.02 18.34
CA PRO A 690 -7.78 2.11 17.52
C PRO A 690 -7.56 3.41 18.32
N GLY A 691 -7.51 3.32 19.66
CA GLY A 691 -7.51 4.47 20.57
C GLY A 691 -8.91 4.88 21.02
N GLU A 692 -8.99 5.93 21.83
CA GLU A 692 -10.24 6.47 22.38
C GLU A 692 -10.23 7.99 22.34
N ASN A 693 -11.41 8.62 22.16
CA ASN A 693 -11.54 10.07 22.13
C ASN A 693 -10.56 10.77 21.17
N LEU A 694 -10.38 10.20 19.97
CA LEU A 694 -9.45 10.67 18.93
C LEU A 694 -7.97 10.71 19.37
N LYS A 695 -7.60 9.88 20.34
CA LYS A 695 -6.21 9.72 20.79
C LYS A 695 -5.83 8.26 20.78
N VAL A 696 -4.66 7.96 20.23
CA VAL A 696 -4.08 6.62 20.24
C VAL A 696 -2.70 6.69 20.86
N VAL A 697 -2.51 5.98 21.98
CA VAL A 697 -1.23 5.96 22.70
C VAL A 697 -0.39 4.79 22.20
N TYR A 698 0.82 5.04 21.74
CA TYR A 698 1.74 3.98 21.32
C TYR A 698 2.50 3.43 22.53
N ALA A 699 1.73 2.85 23.47
CA ALA A 699 2.21 2.45 24.80
C ALA A 699 3.16 1.25 24.77
N GLU A 700 3.18 0.48 23.68
CA GLU A 700 4.15 -0.59 23.45
C GLU A 700 5.58 -0.08 23.18
N GLY A 701 5.73 1.22 22.91
CA GLY A 701 7.03 1.84 22.70
C GLY A 701 7.79 1.21 21.54
N ILE A 702 9.03 0.78 21.80
CA ILE A 702 9.90 0.15 20.77
C ILE A 702 9.57 -1.33 20.55
N PHE A 703 8.66 -1.91 21.33
CA PHE A 703 8.33 -3.33 21.31
C PHE A 703 7.13 -3.59 20.41
N ILE A 704 7.27 -3.34 19.10
CA ILE A 704 6.31 -3.80 18.07
C ILE A 704 6.83 -5.06 17.36
N GLY A 705 5.93 -5.84 16.77
CA GLY A 705 6.31 -7.02 15.99
C GLY A 705 7.12 -8.04 16.81
N TYR A 706 8.08 -8.73 16.19
CA TYR A 706 8.92 -9.73 16.86
C TYR A 706 9.65 -9.20 18.11
N ARG A 707 9.95 -7.89 18.17
CA ARG A 707 10.53 -7.25 19.36
C ARG A 707 9.62 -7.44 20.59
N HIS A 708 8.30 -7.41 20.39
CA HIS A 708 7.32 -7.70 21.43
C HIS A 708 7.33 -9.17 21.84
N TYR A 709 7.05 -10.05 20.88
CA TYR A 709 6.82 -11.48 21.12
C TYR A 709 8.02 -12.14 21.81
N GLU A 710 9.23 -11.78 21.40
CA GLU A 710 10.46 -12.27 22.03
C GLU A 710 10.67 -11.70 23.43
N GLN A 711 10.38 -10.41 23.63
CA GLN A 711 10.58 -9.74 24.92
C GLN A 711 9.70 -10.33 26.03
N ILE A 712 8.46 -10.71 25.69
CA ILE A 712 7.51 -11.29 26.64
C ILE A 712 7.37 -12.80 26.51
N ASN A 713 8.17 -13.43 25.64
CA ASN A 713 8.22 -14.87 25.43
C ASN A 713 6.85 -15.48 25.07
N ILE A 714 6.12 -14.85 24.15
CA ILE A 714 4.90 -15.39 23.54
C ILE A 714 5.26 -15.96 22.17
N GLU A 715 4.99 -17.24 21.97
CA GLU A 715 5.23 -17.89 20.68
C GLU A 715 4.17 -17.44 19.65
N PRO A 716 4.56 -16.78 18.54
CA PRO A 716 3.65 -16.42 17.47
C PRO A 716 3.17 -17.65 16.69
N LEU A 717 2.15 -17.49 15.84
CA LEU A 717 1.73 -18.54 14.93
C LEU A 717 2.82 -18.80 13.88
N PHE A 718 3.35 -17.72 13.31
CA PHE A 718 4.55 -17.75 12.48
C PHE A 718 5.41 -16.53 12.80
N PRO A 719 6.71 -16.70 13.08
CA PRO A 719 7.58 -15.61 13.50
C PRO A 719 8.05 -14.74 12.32
N PHE A 720 8.51 -13.53 12.63
CA PHE A 720 9.17 -12.65 11.64
C PHE A 720 10.35 -13.35 10.95
N GLY A 721 10.47 -13.15 9.64
CA GLY A 721 11.49 -13.78 8.81
C GLY A 721 11.26 -15.27 8.55
N HIS A 722 10.14 -15.87 8.97
CA HIS A 722 9.83 -17.28 8.70
C HIS A 722 9.44 -17.54 7.25
N GLY A 723 9.88 -18.64 6.68
CA GLY A 723 9.47 -19.09 5.37
C GLY A 723 10.28 -20.30 4.91
N LEU A 724 9.57 -21.36 4.53
CA LEU A 724 10.12 -22.63 4.08
C LEU A 724 10.40 -22.60 2.58
N THR A 725 11.15 -23.59 2.11
CA THR A 725 11.42 -23.83 0.70
C THR A 725 11.32 -25.32 0.38
N TYR A 726 11.52 -25.73 -0.88
CA TYR A 726 11.50 -27.15 -1.29
C TYR A 726 12.86 -27.84 -1.23
N THR A 727 13.89 -27.10 -0.84
CA THR A 727 15.25 -27.61 -0.64
C THR A 727 15.70 -27.38 0.81
N HIS A 728 16.95 -27.71 1.11
CA HIS A 728 17.55 -27.48 2.41
C HIS A 728 18.80 -26.63 2.24
N PHE A 729 19.08 -25.80 3.25
CA PHE A 729 20.26 -24.96 3.31
C PHE A 729 21.01 -25.20 4.61
N SER A 730 22.32 -25.35 4.51
CA SER A 730 23.23 -25.36 5.65
C SER A 730 24.04 -24.06 5.72
N TYR A 731 24.23 -23.61 6.96
CA TYR A 731 25.01 -22.43 7.30
C TYR A 731 26.37 -22.91 7.80
N GLY A 732 27.43 -22.48 7.12
CA GLY A 732 28.81 -22.72 7.56
C GLY A 732 29.18 -21.84 8.76
N GLU A 733 30.39 -22.04 9.29
CA GLU A 733 30.90 -21.24 10.39
C GLU A 733 30.97 -19.75 10.01
N ALA A 734 30.26 -18.90 10.76
CA ALA A 734 30.24 -17.46 10.53
C ALA A 734 31.56 -16.82 10.98
N GLY A 735 32.19 -16.05 10.08
CA GLY A 735 33.36 -15.22 10.38
C GLY A 735 32.97 -13.76 10.59
N ILE A 736 33.74 -13.03 11.40
CA ILE A 736 33.64 -11.57 11.52
C ILE A 736 35.03 -10.93 11.31
N SER A 737 35.09 -9.87 10.51
CA SER A 737 36.36 -9.23 10.11
C SER A 737 37.19 -8.63 11.26
N GLY A 738 36.58 -8.43 12.44
CA GLY A 738 37.22 -7.83 13.60
C GLY A 738 36.36 -7.98 14.85
N ARG A 739 36.92 -7.60 16.00
CA ARG A 739 36.26 -7.71 17.32
C ARG A 739 35.81 -6.38 17.92
N PHE A 740 36.22 -5.27 17.33
CA PHE A 740 35.97 -3.93 17.83
C PHE A 740 35.37 -3.07 16.72
N LEU A 741 34.23 -2.47 17.00
CA LEU A 741 33.63 -1.44 16.15
C LEU A 741 34.00 -0.07 16.72
N ILE A 742 34.62 0.78 15.91
CA ILE A 742 34.90 2.18 16.23
C ILE A 742 33.93 3.08 15.44
N ASP A 743 33.74 4.34 15.85
CA ASP A 743 32.68 5.23 15.32
C ASP A 743 32.64 5.33 13.78
N GLU A 744 33.78 5.55 13.12
CA GLU A 744 33.85 5.59 11.64
C GLU A 744 34.21 4.24 10.99
N GLY A 745 34.14 3.14 11.75
CA GLY A 745 34.48 1.80 11.29
C GLY A 745 33.26 0.98 10.87
N SER A 746 33.53 -0.16 10.23
CA SER A 746 32.53 -1.20 9.99
C SER A 746 33.16 -2.58 10.18
N LEU A 747 32.33 -3.55 10.53
CA LEU A 747 32.68 -4.96 10.59
C LEU A 747 31.86 -5.72 9.55
N VAL A 748 32.47 -6.67 8.88
CA VAL A 748 31.79 -7.57 7.93
C VAL A 748 31.65 -8.95 8.57
N VAL A 749 30.41 -9.43 8.64
CA VAL A 749 30.05 -10.81 8.95
C VAL A 749 30.00 -11.60 7.63
N SER A 750 30.68 -12.74 7.58
CA SER A 750 30.78 -13.60 6.40
C SER A 750 30.26 -14.99 6.72
N VAL A 751 29.29 -15.47 5.94
CA VAL A 751 28.60 -16.74 6.20
C VAL A 751 28.55 -17.57 4.90
N PRO A 752 29.23 -18.72 4.83
CA PRO A 752 29.03 -19.67 3.73
C PRO A 752 27.64 -20.29 3.82
N ILE A 753 26.88 -20.25 2.73
CA ILE A 753 25.56 -20.88 2.61
C ILE A 753 25.63 -21.93 1.52
N THR A 754 25.25 -23.16 1.85
CA THR A 754 25.23 -24.30 0.94
C THR A 754 23.79 -24.75 0.72
N ASN A 755 23.39 -24.97 -0.53
CA ASN A 755 22.16 -25.70 -0.84
C ASN A 755 22.47 -27.19 -0.84
N ASP A 756 22.13 -27.90 0.24
CA ASP A 756 22.41 -29.33 0.40
C ASP A 756 21.20 -30.22 0.06
N GLY A 757 20.12 -29.62 -0.46
CA GLY A 757 18.96 -30.34 -0.98
C GLY A 757 18.98 -30.53 -2.51
N GLY A 758 17.82 -30.94 -3.05
CA GLY A 758 17.68 -31.40 -4.44
C GLY A 758 17.10 -30.38 -5.43
N MET A 759 16.75 -29.17 -4.99
CA MET A 759 16.13 -28.15 -5.86
C MET A 759 16.85 -26.81 -5.75
N ALA A 760 16.94 -26.08 -6.86
CA ALA A 760 17.44 -24.71 -6.83
C ALA A 760 16.45 -23.80 -6.10
N ALA A 761 16.97 -22.90 -5.27
CA ALA A 761 16.15 -21.96 -4.50
C ALA A 761 16.97 -20.74 -4.06
N HIS A 762 16.26 -19.72 -3.59
CA HIS A 762 16.87 -18.63 -2.85
C HIS A 762 16.82 -18.92 -1.34
N GLU A 763 17.88 -18.56 -0.62
CA GLU A 763 17.89 -18.43 0.84
C GLU A 763 18.04 -16.96 1.22
N THR A 764 17.43 -16.56 2.34
CA THR A 764 17.59 -15.24 2.95
C THR A 764 18.35 -15.39 4.27
N VAL A 765 19.57 -14.89 4.30
CA VAL A 765 20.39 -14.81 5.51
C VAL A 765 20.04 -13.54 6.26
N GLN A 766 19.70 -13.64 7.54
CA GLN A 766 19.31 -12.53 8.40
C GLN A 766 20.36 -12.34 9.50
N LEU A 767 20.78 -11.09 9.71
CA LEU A 767 21.70 -10.70 10.78
C LEU A 767 20.97 -9.81 11.78
N TYR A 768 20.93 -10.30 13.01
CA TYR A 768 20.40 -9.60 14.17
C TYR A 768 21.53 -9.17 15.10
N ILE A 769 21.40 -7.99 15.70
CA ILE A 769 22.31 -7.50 16.73
C ILE A 769 21.60 -7.57 18.08
N ARG A 770 22.26 -8.19 19.05
CA ARG A 770 21.86 -8.17 20.44
C ARG A 770 22.87 -7.36 21.25
N ASP A 771 22.36 -6.33 21.91
CA ASP A 771 23.09 -5.62 22.95
C ASP A 771 23.06 -6.45 24.24
N VAL A 772 24.23 -6.85 24.76
CA VAL A 772 24.32 -7.75 25.93
C VAL A 772 23.98 -7.01 27.21
N GLU A 773 24.43 -5.77 27.32
CA GLU A 773 24.24 -4.93 28.49
C GLU A 773 24.01 -3.49 28.03
N SER A 774 22.78 -3.02 28.21
CA SER A 774 22.38 -1.65 27.91
C SER A 774 21.74 -1.02 29.12
N ARG A 775 22.00 0.27 29.33
CA ARG A 775 21.40 1.03 30.42
C ARG A 775 19.89 1.23 30.22
N LEU A 776 19.45 1.46 28.98
CA LEU A 776 18.03 1.54 28.65
C LEU A 776 17.52 0.18 28.15
N PRO A 777 16.26 -0.20 28.44
CA PRO A 777 15.68 -1.42 27.88
C PRO A 777 15.76 -1.43 26.34
N ARG A 778 16.13 -2.57 25.77
CA ARG A 778 16.21 -2.82 24.32
C ARG A 778 15.51 -4.14 23.98
N PRO A 779 15.10 -4.34 22.72
CA PRO A 779 14.64 -5.64 22.25
C PRO A 779 15.71 -6.73 22.45
N ALA A 780 15.28 -7.98 22.58
CA ALA A 780 16.18 -9.13 22.75
C ALA A 780 17.24 -9.21 21.64
N LYS A 781 16.88 -8.83 20.41
CA LYS A 781 17.73 -8.62 19.26
C LYS A 781 17.01 -7.76 18.22
N GLU A 782 17.76 -7.15 17.30
CA GLU A 782 17.22 -6.28 16.26
C GLU A 782 17.83 -6.61 14.91
N LEU A 783 17.03 -6.70 13.84
CA LEU A 783 17.52 -6.92 12.49
C LEU A 783 18.39 -5.72 12.05
N GLN A 784 19.60 -6.00 11.58
CA GLN A 784 20.56 -4.98 11.11
C GLN A 784 21.27 -5.36 9.82
N GLY A 785 20.94 -6.51 9.23
CA GLY A 785 21.43 -6.92 7.93
C GLY A 785 20.62 -8.06 7.36
N PHE A 786 20.51 -8.11 6.04
CA PHE A 786 19.99 -9.26 5.33
C PHE A 786 20.61 -9.36 3.94
N ALA A 787 20.65 -10.57 3.40
CA ALA A 787 21.00 -10.80 2.01
C ALA A 787 20.29 -12.03 1.48
N LYS A 788 19.82 -11.94 0.24
CA LYS A 788 19.23 -13.06 -0.48
C LYS A 788 20.21 -13.64 -1.48
N VAL A 789 20.34 -14.96 -1.51
CA VAL A 789 21.29 -15.66 -2.38
C VAL A 789 20.60 -16.82 -3.10
N PHE A 790 20.75 -16.86 -4.42
CA PHE A 790 20.31 -17.99 -5.23
C PHE A 790 21.38 -19.07 -5.29
N LEU A 791 20.99 -20.33 -5.09
CA LEU A 791 21.90 -21.47 -5.09
C LEU A 791 21.32 -22.65 -5.88
N GLN A 792 22.13 -23.21 -6.78
CA GLN A 792 21.89 -24.53 -7.39
C GLN A 792 22.11 -25.65 -6.36
N PRO A 793 21.54 -26.86 -6.55
CA PRO A 793 21.84 -28.01 -5.69
C PRO A 793 23.35 -28.28 -5.60
N GLY A 794 23.87 -28.38 -4.36
CA GLY A 794 25.29 -28.57 -4.05
C GLY A 794 26.15 -27.30 -4.14
N GLU A 795 25.61 -26.16 -4.58
CA GLU A 795 26.35 -24.90 -4.65
C GLU A 795 26.56 -24.29 -3.27
N THR A 796 27.72 -23.65 -3.06
CA THR A 796 28.02 -22.84 -1.87
C THR A 796 28.39 -21.42 -2.29
N LYS A 797 27.79 -20.42 -1.65
CA LYS A 797 28.16 -19.00 -1.80
C LYS A 797 28.37 -18.37 -0.43
N THR A 798 29.30 -17.42 -0.33
CA THR A 798 29.51 -16.65 0.90
C THR A 798 28.69 -15.37 0.85
N VAL A 799 27.88 -15.16 1.88
CA VAL A 799 27.12 -13.93 2.11
C VAL A 799 27.94 -13.00 3.00
N HIS A 800 27.90 -11.69 2.70
CA HIS A 800 28.59 -10.64 3.46
C HIS A 800 27.57 -9.62 3.99
N LEU A 801 27.59 -9.37 5.30
CA LEU A 801 26.67 -8.46 5.98
C LEU A 801 27.48 -7.46 6.83
N SER A 802 27.20 -6.18 6.68
CA SER A 802 27.95 -5.12 7.36
C SER A 802 27.28 -4.71 8.67
N ILE A 803 28.09 -4.44 9.68
CA ILE A 803 27.73 -3.84 10.96
C ILE A 803 28.46 -2.52 11.06
N ASP A 804 27.73 -1.44 11.31
CA ASP A 804 28.27 -0.11 11.55
C ASP A 804 27.65 0.51 12.81
N ARG A 805 27.98 1.77 13.10
CA ARG A 805 27.44 2.49 14.26
C ARG A 805 25.90 2.54 14.30
N HIS A 806 25.24 2.52 13.14
CA HIS A 806 23.78 2.52 13.07
C HIS A 806 23.19 1.15 13.41
N SER A 807 23.98 0.08 13.31
CA SER A 807 23.59 -1.28 13.70
C SER A 807 23.55 -1.49 15.22
N VAL A 808 24.30 -0.70 15.99
CA VAL A 808 24.45 -0.88 17.44
C VAL A 808 23.82 0.24 18.27
N GLY A 809 23.54 1.40 17.66
CA GLY A 809 23.02 2.56 18.38
C GLY A 809 21.55 2.49 18.75
N TYR A 810 21.18 3.12 19.86
CA TYR A 810 19.80 3.40 20.27
C TYR A 810 19.65 4.89 20.62
N TYR A 811 18.41 5.40 20.67
CA TYR A 811 18.15 6.82 20.93
C TYR A 811 17.95 7.09 22.43
N ASP A 812 18.79 7.93 23.01
CA ASP A 812 18.67 8.37 24.39
C ASP A 812 17.99 9.74 24.46
N THR A 813 16.80 9.78 25.05
CA THR A 813 15.98 11.00 25.17
C THR A 813 16.50 11.99 26.20
N SER A 814 17.35 11.58 27.15
CA SER A 814 18.02 12.49 28.08
C SER A 814 19.19 13.25 27.43
N LEU A 815 19.77 12.66 26.38
CA LEU A 815 20.86 13.25 25.60
C LEU A 815 20.38 13.86 24.27
N HIS A 816 19.14 13.54 23.86
CA HIS A 816 18.59 13.86 22.53
C HIS A 816 19.52 13.43 21.39
N SER A 817 20.08 12.21 21.48
CA SER A 817 21.06 11.71 20.52
C SER A 817 21.03 10.20 20.38
N TRP A 818 21.47 9.72 19.22
CA TRP A 818 21.81 8.31 19.03
C TRP A 818 23.14 8.02 19.73
N ILE A 819 23.15 7.01 20.59
CA ILE A 819 24.35 6.55 21.29
C ILE A 819 24.55 5.06 21.06
N ALA A 820 25.80 4.62 21.05
CA ALA A 820 26.17 3.23 21.24
C ALA A 820 27.02 3.18 22.52
N GLU A 821 26.53 2.50 23.56
CA GLU A 821 27.29 2.35 24.79
C GLU A 821 28.49 1.42 24.54
N GLU A 822 29.64 1.73 25.16
CA GLU A 822 30.79 0.83 25.11
C GLU A 822 30.41 -0.49 25.81
N GLY A 823 30.49 -1.61 25.09
CA GLY A 823 30.00 -2.87 25.59
C GLY A 823 30.16 -4.03 24.62
N VAL A 824 29.59 -5.17 25.00
CA VAL A 824 29.61 -6.40 24.19
C VAL A 824 28.31 -6.51 23.41
N PHE A 825 28.43 -6.77 22.11
CA PHE A 825 27.31 -7.04 21.23
C PHE A 825 27.47 -8.43 20.61
N ASN A 826 26.36 -9.13 20.44
CA ASN A 826 26.32 -10.40 19.71
C ASN A 826 25.75 -10.16 18.30
N ALA A 827 26.48 -10.61 17.29
CA ALA A 827 26.00 -10.75 15.92
C ALA A 827 25.39 -12.14 15.75
N LEU A 828 24.07 -12.20 15.57
CA LEU A 828 23.29 -13.44 15.49
C LEU A 828 22.83 -13.64 14.06
N VAL A 829 23.29 -14.72 13.42
CA VAL A 829 22.89 -15.07 12.05
C VAL A 829 21.80 -16.11 12.10
N GLY A 830 20.75 -15.95 11.28
CA GLY A 830 19.66 -16.91 11.22
C GLY A 830 18.95 -16.95 9.88
N ALA A 831 18.10 -17.96 9.72
CA ALA A 831 17.19 -18.12 8.58
C ALA A 831 15.80 -17.49 8.86
N SER A 832 15.51 -17.17 10.12
CA SER A 832 14.37 -16.39 10.61
C SER A 832 14.70 -15.80 11.99
N SER A 833 13.84 -14.93 12.54
CA SER A 833 14.00 -14.41 13.92
C SER A 833 13.98 -15.52 14.99
N ALA A 834 13.29 -16.63 14.72
CA ALA A 834 13.18 -17.77 15.62
C ALA A 834 14.17 -18.91 15.29
N ASP A 835 14.97 -18.78 14.22
CA ASP A 835 15.89 -19.80 13.73
C ASP A 835 17.30 -19.23 13.55
N ILE A 836 17.94 -18.96 14.69
CA ILE A 836 19.35 -18.53 14.79
C ILE A 836 20.25 -19.77 14.70
N ARG A 837 21.28 -19.71 13.87
CA ARG A 837 22.12 -20.85 13.46
C ARG A 837 23.54 -20.78 14.01
#